data_AF-A0A0J5GXT5-F1
#
_entry.id   AF-A0A0J5GXT5-F1
#
_cell.length_a   1.000
_cell.length_b   1.000
_cell.length_c   1.000
_cell.angle_alpha   90.00
_cell.angle_beta   90.00
_cell.angle_gamma   90.00
#
_symmetry.space_group_name_H-M   'P 1'
#
loop_
_entity.id
_entity.type
_entity.pdbx_description
1 polymer ?
#
loop_
_entity_poly.entity_id
_entity_poly.type
_entity_poly.pdbx_seq_one_letter_code
_entity_poly.pdbx_strand_id
1 'polypeptide(L)'
;MNWNWRKPFFAFLSVWMLLSVAIPMQGTQAESIIQTVAEEEISTSISTVSMTEKRQMEVQIDFGERIPLEKLEWTFGDKPLEEWKTYNSEDNDYTGEPFITFAEPPAYVGETTTIKAVLDFDLLFGTDNLAPRNIRVLYPEFIATYDLTVTNKDTGEKLSKEITYNVYDEYLKFEQLKPELNEITEAAQTKNERFIEYKSLGQSYEGRDIHFITLAKDQAAVEKYLNETLPVALENPAELLRKIEDGTIGDYQVPIWFNNIHPDEVEGVDAQVELFRKLAQDEEITFKTVDESGAEKEITLNVEEALEHVIFLFNFTHNPDGRVHNTRANINGFDLNRDNAFQTQQESVYVTEEIAKWSPLSFLDMHGYVNDFLIEPCTPPHNPNFEYDLLLDNMLEQAHAMGQAGVANSDYESYAIPYEDYENGWDDMTPAYTAIYSMLHGSLGHTIEVPGLNQQSLYAMVHTGLGATNFVLENKDDLFKQQLELFKRGVEGEDNQAVDQHLVNQEGEVIGRDRGENENFFPEYYVLPMHDLQKNKWEAAEMVEYLLRNGIKVEKTTATVEIDGINYPEGTYVVPMKQAKRGYANAVLYQGDDISDWNAMYDAIVVNFPDLRGFTIEEVRIEDAFEGVAEAVSEAEYPTTAVEKNKGHYVVKNVNNEAVKAVNELLSTGKSVSVATADGNGYSKGDYVIHRKDLMAIKDSYYLEVVPLDNKSKVEKLEGTPKVAVIGSGASRFVLKQLGFEITSVEEADVIVDPTGQVDNEAIAAGTSYIGIGGRVLQAVKHSGILEGFDFTHTKFTHEGLLKTFVNTDSFLTSGYGTEEILYGTSGSWITSVPDGAETLIQVQDTEDYFVAGWWPGKEKVKGQTWAFTTTVESGANITLFANDLLFRAHTENSYRLLANAILLDDVQEKKKGKGKKHR
;
A
#
# COMPACT_ATOMS: atom_id res chain seq x y z
N MET A 1 20.71 -10.97 7.87
CA MET A 1 20.59 -9.76 8.70
C MET A 1 19.10 -9.66 8.99
N ASN A 2 18.62 -10.28 10.09
CA ASN A 2 17.20 -10.41 10.39
C ASN A 2 16.72 -9.12 11.07
N TRP A 3 16.10 -8.24 10.29
CA TRP A 3 15.49 -7.02 10.78
C TRP A 3 13.99 -7.28 10.94
N ASN A 4 13.58 -7.58 12.17
CA ASN A 4 12.18 -7.67 12.55
C ASN A 4 11.69 -6.23 12.78
N TRP A 5 11.20 -5.57 11.72
CA TRP A 5 10.75 -4.16 11.76
C TRP A 5 9.50 -3.97 12.64
N ARG A 6 8.82 -5.05 13.04
CA ARG A 6 7.60 -5.03 13.87
C ARG A 6 7.86 -4.97 15.39
N LYS A 7 9.01 -4.42 15.83
CA LYS A 7 9.24 -4.14 17.27
C LYS A 7 9.42 -2.63 17.47
N PRO A 8 8.57 -1.96 18.26
CA PRO A 8 8.84 -0.58 18.65
C PRO A 8 10.05 -0.58 19.60
N PHE A 9 11.15 0.04 19.16
CA PHE A 9 12.32 0.27 20.00
C PHE A 9 12.14 1.62 20.70
N PHE A 10 11.37 1.65 21.79
CA PHE A 10 11.38 2.81 22.70
C PHE A 10 12.61 2.76 23.60
N ALA A 11 13.57 3.65 23.36
CA ALA A 11 14.56 4.04 24.36
C ALA A 11 14.94 5.52 24.18
N PHE A 12 14.45 6.35 25.09
CA PHE A 12 15.01 7.66 25.40
C PHE A 12 16.53 7.56 25.68
N LEU A 13 17.37 8.32 24.98
CA LEU A 13 18.11 9.43 25.61
C LEU A 13 18.86 10.32 24.61
N SER A 14 18.67 11.60 24.86
CA SER A 14 19.30 12.82 24.35
C SER A 14 20.83 12.94 24.48
N VAL A 15 21.36 13.87 23.67
CA VAL A 15 22.65 14.58 23.72
C VAL A 15 23.81 13.87 23.00
N TRP A 16 24.36 14.50 21.95
CA TRP A 16 25.75 15.00 21.89
C TRP A 16 25.96 15.85 20.62
N MET A 17 26.03 17.17 20.82
CA MET A 17 26.59 18.14 19.87
C MET A 17 28.12 18.08 19.87
N LEU A 18 28.69 18.42 18.71
CA LEU A 18 30.02 19.03 18.49
C LEU A 18 31.26 18.21 18.88
N LEU A 19 32.01 17.79 17.86
CA LEU A 19 33.48 17.90 17.84
C LEU A 19 33.99 17.85 16.39
N SER A 20 34.11 19.04 15.81
CA SER A 20 34.97 19.34 14.66
C SER A 20 36.42 19.02 15.00
N VAL A 21 37.01 18.04 14.30
CA VAL A 21 38.47 17.82 14.31
C VAL A 21 39.01 18.18 12.93
N ALA A 22 39.70 19.32 12.90
CA ALA A 22 40.54 19.74 11.80
C ALA A 22 41.67 18.72 11.56
N ILE A 23 41.76 18.19 10.35
CA ILE A 23 42.92 17.44 9.88
C ILE A 23 43.81 18.42 9.09
N PRO A 24 45.10 18.56 9.43
CA PRO A 24 46.02 19.39 8.65
C PRO A 24 46.38 18.66 7.35
N MET A 25 45.84 19.13 6.22
CA MET A 25 46.36 18.73 4.90
C MET A 25 47.75 19.34 4.70
N GLN A 26 48.76 18.48 4.70
CA GLN A 26 50.10 18.80 4.23
C GLN A 26 50.06 19.02 2.72
N GLY A 27 50.48 20.21 2.29
CA GLY A 27 50.66 20.54 0.89
C GLY A 27 51.79 19.75 0.26
N THR A 28 51.48 19.10 -0.86
CA THR A 28 52.45 18.70 -1.88
C THR A 28 52.08 19.43 -3.16
N GLN A 29 52.91 20.40 -3.54
CA GLN A 29 52.87 21.04 -4.85
C GLN A 29 53.15 19.98 -5.92
N ALA A 30 52.16 19.69 -6.75
CA ALA A 30 52.37 19.15 -8.08
C ALA A 30 52.03 20.27 -9.07
N GLU A 31 53.06 20.79 -9.74
CA GLU A 31 52.90 21.63 -10.92
C GLU A 31 52.17 20.78 -11.99
N SER A 32 50.88 20.99 -12.15
CA SER A 32 50.16 20.61 -13.36
C SER A 32 49.94 21.89 -14.17
N ILE A 33 50.41 21.86 -15.40
CA ILE A 33 50.23 22.91 -16.39
C ILE A 33 48.75 22.86 -16.75
N ILE A 34 47.93 23.69 -16.10
CA ILE A 34 46.56 23.95 -16.54
C ILE A 34 46.68 24.89 -17.74
N GLN A 35 46.64 24.30 -18.93
CA GLN A 35 46.29 25.02 -20.13
C GLN A 35 44.78 25.23 -20.06
N THR A 36 44.35 26.38 -19.54
CA THR A 36 42.96 26.84 -19.66
C THR A 36 42.69 27.08 -21.13
N VAL A 37 42.17 26.06 -21.82
CA VAL A 37 41.41 26.24 -23.05
C VAL A 37 40.06 26.77 -22.58
N ALA A 38 39.74 28.00 -22.96
CA ALA A 38 38.37 28.47 -22.82
C ALA A 38 37.55 27.58 -23.76
N GLU A 39 36.62 26.79 -23.23
CA GLU A 39 35.59 26.15 -24.05
C GLU A 39 34.77 27.28 -24.67
N GLU A 40 34.95 27.48 -25.98
CA GLU A 40 34.07 28.33 -26.75
C GLU A 40 32.71 27.61 -26.83
N GLU A 41 31.70 28.17 -26.15
CA GLU A 41 30.41 27.49 -25.99
C GLU A 41 29.54 27.60 -27.24
N ILE A 42 28.87 26.50 -27.58
CA ILE A 42 27.66 26.56 -28.40
C ILE A 42 26.61 27.38 -27.65
N SER A 43 25.94 28.32 -28.34
CA SER A 43 24.78 29.02 -27.82
C SER A 43 23.50 28.33 -28.31
N THR A 44 22.58 28.01 -27.41
CA THR A 44 21.28 27.42 -27.73
C THR A 44 20.11 28.27 -27.22
N SER A 45 18.94 28.20 -27.88
CA SER A 45 17.73 28.90 -27.41
C SER A 45 17.06 28.24 -26.20
N ILE A 46 17.30 26.94 -26.00
CA ILE A 46 16.81 26.12 -24.90
C ILE A 46 17.94 25.21 -24.40
N SER A 47 17.87 24.80 -23.14
CA SER A 47 18.81 23.84 -22.51
C SER A 47 18.14 22.53 -22.11
N THR A 48 16.81 22.43 -22.28
CA THR A 48 16.01 21.25 -21.95
C THR A 48 15.09 20.91 -23.12
N VAL A 49 15.09 19.64 -23.50
CA VAL A 49 14.17 19.05 -24.48
C VAL A 49 13.34 17.95 -23.82
N SER A 50 12.13 17.74 -24.32
CA SER A 50 11.11 16.88 -23.72
C SER A 50 10.83 15.66 -24.61
N MET A 51 10.53 14.51 -23.98
CA MET A 51 10.05 13.31 -24.67
C MET A 51 8.57 13.40 -25.02
N THR A 52 7.84 14.29 -24.35
CA THR A 52 6.38 14.45 -24.45
C THR A 52 5.97 15.71 -25.22
N GLU A 53 6.92 16.54 -25.64
CA GLU A 53 6.66 17.73 -26.44
C GLU A 53 7.67 17.91 -27.56
N LYS A 54 7.18 18.22 -28.77
CA LYS A 54 8.04 18.58 -29.89
C LYS A 54 8.64 19.96 -29.67
N ARG A 55 9.95 20.11 -29.87
CA ARG A 55 10.66 21.37 -29.63
C ARG A 55 11.62 21.70 -30.76
N GLN A 56 11.74 23.00 -31.04
CA GLN A 56 12.79 23.54 -31.90
C GLN A 56 13.86 24.20 -31.04
N MET A 57 15.13 23.86 -31.32
CA MET A 57 16.28 24.48 -30.68
C MET A 57 17.08 25.26 -31.71
N GLU A 58 17.12 26.58 -31.56
CA GLU A 58 18.07 27.38 -32.32
C GLU A 58 19.47 27.16 -31.76
N VAL A 59 20.44 26.92 -32.63
CA VAL A 59 21.84 26.70 -32.29
C VAL A 59 22.71 27.70 -33.03
N GLN A 60 23.62 28.36 -32.31
CA GLN A 60 24.64 29.23 -32.86
C GLN A 60 26.02 28.78 -32.41
N ILE A 61 26.93 28.67 -33.38
CA ILE A 61 28.32 28.26 -33.16
C ILE A 61 29.27 29.19 -33.92
N ASP A 62 30.47 29.38 -33.41
CA ASP A 62 31.51 30.16 -34.08
C ASP A 62 32.87 29.53 -33.76
N PHE A 63 33.55 29.02 -34.79
CA PHE A 63 34.91 28.48 -34.69
C PHE A 63 35.98 29.57 -34.92
N GLY A 64 35.58 30.84 -35.03
CA GLY A 64 36.46 31.96 -35.38
C GLY A 64 36.90 31.98 -36.86
N GLU A 65 36.52 30.98 -37.65
CA GLU A 65 36.79 30.90 -39.08
C GLU A 65 35.64 30.25 -39.87
N ARG A 66 35.66 30.43 -41.20
CA ARG A 66 34.68 29.80 -42.09
C ARG A 66 35.13 28.39 -42.50
N ILE A 67 34.54 27.38 -41.88
CA ILE A 67 34.68 25.96 -42.20
C ILE A 67 33.59 25.54 -43.23
N PRO A 68 33.92 24.74 -44.27
CA PRO A 68 32.89 24.16 -45.13
C PRO A 68 31.88 23.33 -44.32
N LEU A 69 30.58 23.58 -44.49
CA LEU A 69 29.54 23.03 -43.61
C LEU A 69 29.50 21.48 -43.63
N GLU A 70 29.87 20.85 -44.74
CA GLU A 70 30.00 19.40 -44.88
C GLU A 70 31.12 18.77 -44.03
N LYS A 71 32.04 19.60 -43.54
CA LYS A 71 33.13 19.20 -42.63
C LYS A 71 32.74 19.29 -41.16
N LEU A 72 31.56 19.81 -40.86
CA LEU A 72 31.01 19.78 -39.52
C LEU A 72 30.31 18.43 -39.28
N GLU A 73 30.52 17.88 -38.10
CA GLU A 73 29.83 16.70 -37.59
C GLU A 73 29.06 17.11 -36.34
N TRP A 74 27.78 16.76 -36.30
CA TRP A 74 26.87 17.08 -35.22
C TRP A 74 26.51 15.79 -34.49
N THR A 75 26.71 15.78 -33.18
CA THR A 75 26.35 14.64 -32.33
C THR A 75 25.53 15.13 -31.15
N PHE A 76 24.66 14.25 -30.66
CA PHE A 76 23.94 14.42 -29.41
C PHE A 76 24.31 13.23 -28.53
N GLY A 77 24.95 13.49 -27.39
CA GLY A 77 25.60 12.43 -26.62
C GLY A 77 26.74 11.79 -27.41
N ASP A 78 26.75 10.46 -27.45
CA ASP A 78 27.78 9.66 -28.10
C ASP A 78 27.48 9.30 -29.57
N LYS A 79 26.36 9.78 -30.12
CA LYS A 79 25.87 9.37 -31.45
C LYS A 79 25.60 10.54 -32.39
N PRO A 80 25.77 10.35 -33.73
CA PRO A 80 25.24 11.26 -34.74
C PRO A 80 23.72 11.45 -34.61
N LEU A 81 23.21 12.62 -35.02
CA LEU A 81 21.78 12.95 -34.90
C LEU A 81 20.88 11.92 -35.60
N GLU A 82 21.31 11.41 -36.76
CA GLU A 82 20.56 10.44 -37.56
C GLU A 82 20.45 9.03 -36.93
N GLU A 83 21.24 8.72 -35.90
CA GLU A 83 21.19 7.45 -35.17
C GLU A 83 20.22 7.47 -33.99
N TRP A 84 19.70 8.65 -33.62
CA TRP A 84 18.66 8.80 -32.61
C TRP A 84 17.29 8.52 -33.22
N LYS A 85 16.92 7.24 -33.27
CA LYS A 85 15.71 6.74 -33.93
C LYS A 85 14.51 6.65 -32.99
N THR A 86 13.29 6.84 -33.52
CA THR A 86 12.05 6.59 -32.79
C THR A 86 11.84 5.11 -32.50
N TYR A 87 11.17 4.81 -31.39
CA TYR A 87 10.74 3.45 -31.03
C TYR A 87 9.68 2.94 -32.01
N ASN A 88 9.84 1.69 -32.47
CA ASN A 88 8.85 0.98 -33.27
C ASN A 88 8.27 -0.18 -32.44
N SER A 89 7.01 -0.06 -32.06
CA SER A 89 6.32 -1.09 -31.26
C SER A 89 6.14 -2.43 -31.99
N GLU A 90 6.18 -2.45 -33.33
CA GLU A 90 6.09 -3.70 -34.10
C GLU A 90 7.40 -4.51 -34.01
N ASP A 91 8.54 -3.81 -34.02
CA ASP A 91 9.87 -4.41 -33.95
C ASP A 91 10.37 -4.59 -32.51
N ASN A 92 9.74 -3.90 -31.54
CA ASN A 92 10.20 -3.77 -30.17
C ASN A 92 11.66 -3.26 -30.09
N ASP A 93 11.99 -2.29 -30.94
CA ASP A 93 13.33 -1.72 -31.09
C ASP A 93 13.27 -0.30 -31.67
N TYR A 94 14.37 0.44 -31.63
CA TYR A 94 14.51 1.82 -32.12
C TYR A 94 14.91 1.82 -33.60
N THR A 95 14.00 1.33 -34.45
CA THR A 95 14.22 1.16 -35.91
C THR A 95 13.53 2.22 -36.76
N GLY A 96 12.84 3.18 -36.14
CA GLY A 96 12.08 4.22 -36.84
C GLY A 96 12.94 5.29 -37.51
N GLU A 97 12.30 6.43 -37.80
CA GLU A 97 13.00 7.59 -38.36
C GLU A 97 13.77 8.35 -37.27
N PRO A 98 14.81 9.14 -37.61
CA PRO A 98 15.47 9.97 -36.62
C PRO A 98 14.50 10.98 -36.00
N PHE A 99 14.46 11.10 -34.67
CA PHE A 99 13.65 12.11 -33.99
C PHE A 99 14.40 13.42 -33.76
N ILE A 100 15.73 13.44 -33.94
CA ILE A 100 16.53 14.66 -33.92
C ILE A 100 16.95 14.99 -35.35
N THR A 101 16.41 16.08 -35.90
CA THR A 101 16.64 16.47 -37.30
C THR A 101 16.91 17.96 -37.44
N PHE A 102 17.33 18.42 -38.62
CA PHE A 102 17.45 19.85 -38.91
C PHE A 102 16.15 20.39 -39.47
N ALA A 103 15.47 21.24 -38.71
CA ALA A 103 14.39 22.09 -39.21
C ALA A 103 14.94 23.12 -40.20
N GLU A 104 16.07 23.74 -39.83
CA GLU A 104 16.88 24.60 -40.67
C GLU A 104 18.33 24.09 -40.67
N PRO A 105 18.88 23.69 -41.83
CA PRO A 105 20.25 23.17 -41.89
C PRO A 105 21.27 24.25 -41.53
N PRO A 106 22.47 23.88 -41.05
CA PRO A 106 23.51 24.83 -40.69
C PRO A 106 23.82 25.80 -41.83
N ALA A 107 23.82 27.10 -41.55
CA ALA A 107 24.10 28.16 -42.51
C ALA A 107 24.83 29.35 -41.85
N TYR A 108 25.71 30.01 -42.61
CA TYR A 108 26.42 31.20 -42.13
C TYR A 108 25.48 32.41 -41.99
N VAL A 109 25.66 33.18 -40.91
CA VAL A 109 24.98 34.46 -40.70
C VAL A 109 25.68 35.54 -41.52
N GLY A 110 25.18 35.81 -42.74
CA GLY A 110 25.71 36.86 -43.62
C GLY A 110 27.17 36.61 -44.03
N GLU A 111 28.07 37.58 -43.78
CA GLU A 111 29.52 37.50 -44.04
C GLU A 111 30.35 37.13 -42.78
N THR A 112 29.70 36.78 -41.67
CA THR A 112 30.37 36.42 -40.39
C THR A 112 30.95 34.99 -40.39
N THR A 113 31.64 34.61 -39.31
CA THR A 113 32.11 33.24 -39.03
C THR A 113 31.07 32.41 -38.25
N THR A 114 30.01 33.05 -37.77
CA THR A 114 28.94 32.40 -37.01
C THR A 114 28.04 31.57 -37.93
N ILE A 115 27.73 30.36 -37.48
CA ILE A 115 26.82 29.42 -38.13
C ILE A 115 25.57 29.31 -37.26
N LYS A 116 24.39 29.41 -37.88
CA LYS A 116 23.09 29.14 -37.25
C LYS A 116 22.49 27.87 -37.83
N ALA A 117 21.87 27.06 -36.97
CA ALA A 117 21.02 25.93 -37.34
C ALA A 117 19.77 25.93 -36.44
N VAL A 118 18.73 25.23 -36.87
CA VAL A 118 17.57 24.91 -36.02
C VAL A 118 17.39 23.41 -36.01
N LEU A 119 17.45 22.82 -34.83
CA LEU A 119 17.21 21.40 -34.60
C LEU A 119 15.75 21.17 -34.21
N ASP A 120 15.09 20.22 -34.85
CA ASP A 120 13.81 19.65 -34.42
C ASP A 120 14.08 18.45 -33.51
N PHE A 121 13.47 18.46 -32.33
CA PHE A 121 13.33 17.30 -31.46
C PHE A 121 11.86 16.84 -31.54
N ASP A 122 11.63 15.73 -32.22
CA ASP A 122 10.34 15.04 -32.31
C ASP A 122 10.20 14.00 -31.18
N LEU A 123 9.04 13.36 -31.09
CA LEU A 123 8.65 12.44 -30.03
C LEU A 123 9.32 11.08 -30.22
N LEU A 124 10.16 10.67 -29.26
CA LEU A 124 10.88 9.39 -29.29
C LEU A 124 9.96 8.18 -29.50
N PHE A 125 8.79 8.17 -28.88
CA PHE A 125 7.83 7.07 -28.96
C PHE A 125 6.70 7.32 -29.99
N GLY A 126 6.78 8.39 -30.78
CA GLY A 126 5.74 8.77 -31.74
C GLY A 126 4.41 9.21 -31.10
N THR A 127 4.40 9.41 -29.79
CA THR A 127 3.25 9.84 -28.98
C THR A 127 3.75 10.81 -27.91
N ASP A 128 2.92 11.77 -27.54
CA ASP A 128 3.17 12.70 -26.44
C ASP A 128 2.80 12.09 -25.08
N ASN A 129 1.98 11.04 -25.07
CA ASN A 129 1.56 10.32 -23.87
C ASN A 129 2.39 9.05 -23.65
N LEU A 130 3.20 9.00 -22.58
CA LEU A 130 4.01 7.82 -22.23
C LEU A 130 3.34 6.85 -21.24
N ALA A 131 2.06 7.06 -20.89
CA ALA A 131 1.30 6.22 -19.97
C ALA A 131 1.21 4.73 -20.38
N PRO A 132 1.05 4.37 -21.67
CA PRO A 132 0.89 2.99 -22.07
C PRO A 132 2.06 2.11 -21.61
N ARG A 133 1.74 0.97 -20.99
CA ARG A 133 2.73 0.19 -20.23
C ARG A 133 3.89 -0.37 -21.08
N ASN A 134 3.66 -0.58 -22.37
CA ASN A 134 4.67 -1.02 -23.33
C ASN A 134 5.78 0.03 -23.61
N ILE A 135 5.52 1.32 -23.35
CA ILE A 135 6.52 2.39 -23.50
C ILE A 135 6.90 3.04 -22.15
N ARG A 136 5.98 3.06 -21.18
CA ARG A 136 6.20 3.63 -19.84
C ARG A 136 7.41 3.05 -19.12
N VAL A 137 7.71 1.78 -19.37
CA VAL A 137 8.85 1.08 -18.75
C VAL A 137 10.18 1.37 -19.44
N LEU A 138 10.17 2.01 -20.62
CA LEU A 138 11.34 2.23 -21.47
C LEU A 138 11.94 3.63 -21.29
N TYR A 139 11.11 4.68 -21.20
CA TYR A 139 11.59 6.07 -21.17
C TYR A 139 12.69 6.38 -20.13
N PRO A 140 12.75 5.76 -18.93
CA PRO A 140 13.77 6.13 -17.94
C PRO A 140 15.21 5.97 -18.44
N GLU A 141 15.45 5.09 -19.42
CA GLU A 141 16.79 4.85 -19.99
C GLU A 141 17.33 6.05 -20.78
N PHE A 142 16.46 6.97 -21.21
CA PHE A 142 16.83 8.16 -22.00
C PHE A 142 16.97 9.42 -21.17
N ILE A 143 16.61 9.39 -19.89
CA ILE A 143 16.68 10.59 -19.03
C ILE A 143 18.13 10.83 -18.64
N ALA A 144 18.75 11.82 -19.27
CA ALA A 144 20.13 12.23 -19.00
C ALA A 144 20.42 13.64 -19.51
N THR A 145 21.60 14.13 -19.17
CA THR A 145 22.22 15.27 -19.82
C THR A 145 23.14 14.76 -20.93
N TYR A 146 22.96 15.28 -22.13
CA TYR A 146 23.71 14.89 -23.32
C TYR A 146 24.47 16.11 -23.87
N ASP A 147 25.70 15.88 -24.32
CA ASP A 147 26.45 16.92 -25.01
C ASP A 147 25.93 17.06 -26.45
N LEU A 148 25.37 18.22 -26.78
CA LEU A 148 25.28 18.65 -28.17
C LEU A 148 26.67 19.11 -28.59
N THR A 149 27.31 18.39 -29.51
CA THR A 149 28.67 18.68 -29.94
C THR A 149 28.74 18.92 -31.44
N VAL A 150 29.45 19.97 -31.83
CA VAL A 150 29.83 20.20 -33.23
C VAL A 150 31.34 20.05 -33.36
N THR A 151 31.76 19.11 -34.20
CA THR A 151 33.18 18.80 -34.44
C THR A 151 33.59 19.25 -35.83
N ASN A 152 34.71 19.99 -35.92
CA ASN A 152 35.41 20.22 -37.18
C ASN A 152 36.21 18.96 -37.54
N LYS A 153 35.78 18.22 -38.57
CA LYS A 153 36.40 16.95 -38.98
C LYS A 153 37.84 17.08 -39.46
N ASP A 154 38.28 18.27 -39.87
CA ASP A 154 39.63 18.47 -40.40
C ASP A 154 40.65 18.78 -39.28
N THR A 155 40.23 19.47 -38.21
CA THR A 155 41.11 19.85 -37.09
C THR A 155 40.91 19.02 -35.83
N GLY A 156 39.72 18.40 -35.67
CA GLY A 156 39.28 17.73 -34.46
C GLY A 156 38.81 18.69 -33.36
N GLU A 157 38.72 19.99 -33.66
CA GLU A 157 38.19 21.00 -32.74
C GLU A 157 36.70 20.78 -32.48
N LYS A 158 36.29 20.99 -31.23
CA LYS A 158 34.93 20.73 -30.75
C LYS A 158 34.39 21.92 -30.00
N LEU A 159 33.12 22.23 -30.26
CA LEU A 159 32.30 23.09 -29.42
C LEU A 159 31.18 22.20 -28.87
N SER A 160 30.86 22.35 -27.58
CA SER A 160 29.87 21.52 -26.90
C SER A 160 28.96 22.36 -26.01
N LYS A 161 27.74 21.88 -25.79
CA LYS A 161 26.83 22.37 -24.76
C LYS A 161 26.03 21.21 -24.18
N GLU A 162 25.95 21.15 -22.87
CA GLU A 162 25.08 20.20 -22.17
C GLU A 162 23.61 20.55 -22.40
N ILE A 163 22.83 19.55 -22.81
CA ILE A 163 21.39 19.64 -23.03
C ILE A 163 20.71 18.54 -22.21
N THR A 164 19.72 18.91 -21.41
CA THR A 164 18.93 17.94 -20.64
C THR A 164 17.83 17.36 -21.52
N TYR A 165 17.73 16.03 -21.59
CA TYR A 165 16.60 15.34 -22.20
C TYR A 165 15.80 14.63 -21.11
N ASN A 166 14.54 15.04 -20.97
CA ASN A 166 13.69 14.63 -19.87
C ASN A 166 12.29 14.23 -20.37
N VAL A 167 11.46 13.68 -19.49
CA VAL A 167 10.06 13.32 -19.81
C VAL A 167 9.27 14.56 -20.21
N TYR A 168 9.28 15.54 -19.31
CA TYR A 168 8.80 16.92 -19.43
C TYR A 168 9.70 17.79 -18.53
N ASP A 169 9.51 19.11 -18.50
CA ASP A 169 10.50 20.02 -17.91
C ASP A 169 10.71 19.82 -16.41
N GLU A 170 9.63 19.59 -15.67
CA GLU A 170 9.61 19.50 -14.21
C GLU A 170 9.84 18.08 -13.67
N TYR A 171 10.07 17.08 -14.54
CA TYR A 171 10.27 15.70 -14.09
C TYR A 171 11.54 15.57 -13.25
N LEU A 172 11.42 14.98 -12.06
CA LEU A 172 12.56 14.71 -11.18
C LEU A 172 12.77 13.21 -10.92
N LYS A 173 14.01 12.74 -11.03
CA LYS A 173 14.37 11.42 -10.47
C LYS A 173 14.30 11.47 -8.95
N PHE A 174 14.13 10.31 -8.31
CA PHE A 174 14.01 10.23 -6.86
C PHE A 174 15.19 10.90 -6.13
N GLU A 175 16.43 10.66 -6.59
CA GLU A 175 17.63 11.26 -6.01
C GLU A 175 17.70 12.79 -6.15
N GLN A 176 16.92 13.37 -7.06
CA GLN A 176 16.84 14.81 -7.29
C GLN A 176 15.75 15.47 -6.42
N LEU A 177 14.78 14.70 -5.91
CA LEU A 177 13.69 15.25 -5.07
C LEU A 177 14.24 15.96 -3.84
N LYS A 178 15.03 15.28 -2.99
CA LYS A 178 15.52 15.92 -1.76
C LYS A 178 16.39 17.16 -2.01
N PRO A 179 17.36 17.15 -2.96
CA PRO A 179 18.05 18.37 -3.38
C PRO A 179 17.10 19.49 -3.81
N GLU A 180 16.15 19.22 -4.69
CA GLU A 180 15.20 20.22 -5.19
C GLU A 180 14.36 20.83 -4.05
N LEU A 181 13.85 19.99 -3.16
CA LEU A 181 13.08 20.43 -1.99
C LEU A 181 13.91 21.33 -1.06
N ASN A 182 15.21 21.04 -0.91
CA ASN A 182 16.10 21.91 -0.13
C ASN A 182 16.32 23.25 -0.85
N GLU A 183 16.54 23.25 -2.16
CA GLU A 183 16.72 24.49 -2.94
C GLU A 183 15.47 25.37 -2.89
N ILE A 184 14.28 24.78 -3.01
CA ILE A 184 13.00 25.49 -2.83
C ILE A 184 12.90 26.09 -1.43
N THR A 185 13.24 25.31 -0.40
CA THR A 185 13.19 25.75 1.00
C THR A 185 14.16 26.89 1.27
N GLU A 186 15.41 26.78 0.80
CA GLU A 186 16.42 27.82 0.96
C GLU A 186 16.02 29.10 0.22
N ALA A 187 15.49 28.98 -1.01
CA ALA A 187 14.98 30.12 -1.75
C ALA A 187 13.82 30.81 -1.03
N ALA A 188 12.86 30.05 -0.49
CA ALA A 188 11.74 30.58 0.29
C ALA A 188 12.23 31.36 1.52
N GLN A 189 13.17 30.81 2.28
CA GLN A 189 13.75 31.46 3.47
C GLN A 189 14.47 32.79 3.17
N THR A 190 14.90 33.03 1.93
CA THR A 190 15.45 34.35 1.54
C THR A 190 14.37 35.38 1.22
N LYS A 191 13.15 34.94 0.92
CA LYS A 191 12.03 35.78 0.44
C LYS A 191 11.02 36.08 1.55
N ASN A 192 10.77 35.13 2.44
CA ASN A 192 9.71 35.20 3.45
C ASN A 192 10.09 34.47 4.76
N GLU A 193 9.23 34.57 5.77
CA GLU A 193 9.42 33.96 7.10
C GLU A 193 8.53 32.73 7.33
N ARG A 194 8.04 32.09 6.26
CA ARG A 194 7.14 30.92 6.33
C ARG A 194 7.83 29.75 7.05
N PHE A 195 7.06 28.98 7.81
CA PHE A 195 7.56 27.77 8.46
C PHE A 195 7.54 26.60 7.47
N ILE A 196 8.72 26.04 7.21
CA ILE A 196 8.91 24.85 6.38
C ILE A 196 9.69 23.82 7.20
N GLU A 197 9.07 22.69 7.50
CA GLU A 197 9.71 21.57 8.17
C GLU A 197 9.76 20.36 7.25
N TYR A 198 10.98 19.87 6.99
CA TYR A 198 11.19 18.58 6.36
C TYR A 198 11.34 17.49 7.42
N LYS A 199 10.74 16.33 7.15
CA LYS A 199 11.10 15.08 7.82
C LYS A 199 11.02 13.89 6.86
N SER A 200 11.67 12.80 7.24
CA SER A 200 11.40 11.48 6.68
C SER A 200 10.31 10.81 7.53
N LEU A 201 9.24 10.29 6.94
CA LEU A 201 8.23 9.51 7.68
C LEU A 201 8.74 8.12 8.09
N GLY A 202 9.76 7.64 7.39
CA GLY A 202 10.32 6.31 7.54
C GLY A 202 11.14 5.97 6.30
N GLN A 203 11.58 4.72 6.19
CA GLN A 203 12.37 4.26 5.05
C GLN A 203 11.68 3.13 4.30
N SER A 204 11.82 3.09 2.99
CA SER A 204 11.44 1.96 2.15
C SER A 204 12.29 0.71 2.42
N TYR A 205 11.93 -0.43 1.83
CA TYR A 205 12.67 -1.68 2.04
C TYR A 205 14.14 -1.63 1.57
N GLU A 206 14.46 -0.79 0.58
CA GLU A 206 15.85 -0.53 0.16
C GLU A 206 16.51 0.64 0.92
N GLY A 207 15.85 1.20 1.94
CA GLY A 207 16.41 2.18 2.86
C GLY A 207 16.33 3.64 2.38
N ARG A 208 15.37 3.98 1.53
CA ARG A 208 15.16 5.35 1.01
C ARG A 208 14.10 6.08 1.82
N ASP A 209 14.36 7.35 2.11
CA ASP A 209 13.45 8.18 2.91
C ASP A 209 12.11 8.45 2.20
N ILE A 210 11.02 8.38 2.96
CA ILE A 210 9.71 8.88 2.53
C ILE A 210 9.68 10.38 2.84
N HIS A 211 9.92 11.22 1.82
CA HIS A 211 10.06 12.67 1.97
C HIS A 211 8.73 13.34 2.31
N PHE A 212 8.69 14.05 3.44
CA PHE A 212 7.51 14.78 3.89
C PHE A 212 7.85 16.23 4.26
N ILE A 213 7.00 17.16 3.85
CA ILE A 213 7.13 18.58 4.20
C ILE A 213 5.84 19.11 4.81
N THR A 214 5.99 19.85 5.90
CA THR A 214 4.96 20.72 6.47
C THR A 214 5.27 22.17 6.12
N LEU A 215 4.33 22.86 5.49
CA LEU A 215 4.39 24.29 5.17
C LEU A 215 3.24 25.00 5.90
N ALA A 216 3.58 26.01 6.70
CA ALA A 216 2.62 26.82 7.46
C ALA A 216 3.12 28.27 7.60
N LYS A 217 2.27 29.16 8.12
CA LYS A 217 2.69 30.53 8.42
C LYS A 217 3.84 30.59 9.43
N ASP A 218 3.76 29.79 10.49
CA ASP A 218 4.74 29.73 11.58
C ASP A 218 4.65 28.37 12.31
N GLN A 219 5.64 28.08 13.17
CA GLN A 219 5.66 26.86 13.98
C GLN A 219 4.51 26.81 15.00
N ALA A 220 4.08 27.97 15.53
CA ALA A 220 3.05 28.04 16.56
C ALA A 220 1.67 27.62 16.01
N ALA A 221 1.39 27.87 14.73
CA ALA A 221 0.20 27.38 14.03
C ALA A 221 0.15 25.85 14.00
N VAL A 222 1.27 25.20 13.65
CA VAL A 222 1.40 23.74 13.63
C VAL A 222 1.23 23.16 15.03
N GLU A 223 1.92 23.74 16.02
CA GLU A 223 1.82 23.30 17.41
C GLU A 223 0.41 23.49 17.98
N LYS A 224 -0.26 24.60 17.65
CA LYS A 224 -1.65 24.85 18.05
C LYS A 224 -2.59 23.83 17.43
N TYR A 225 -2.43 23.51 16.15
CA TYR A 225 -3.25 22.49 15.50
C TYR A 225 -3.08 21.12 16.18
N LEU A 226 -1.85 20.63 16.30
CA LEU A 226 -1.56 19.28 16.79
C LEU A 226 -1.79 19.11 18.29
N ASN A 227 -1.58 20.15 19.11
CA ASN A 227 -1.64 20.04 20.57
C ASN A 227 -2.90 20.64 21.19
N GLU A 228 -3.66 21.47 20.46
CA GLU A 228 -4.88 22.11 20.96
C GLU A 228 -6.10 21.83 20.07
N THR A 229 -6.06 22.22 18.79
CA THR A 229 -7.24 22.15 17.91
C THR A 229 -7.68 20.70 17.66
N LEU A 230 -6.78 19.85 17.14
CA LEU A 230 -7.12 18.47 16.79
C LEU A 230 -7.44 17.62 18.03
N PRO A 231 -6.69 17.69 19.16
CA PRO A 231 -7.09 16.99 20.37
C PRO A 231 -8.50 17.39 20.83
N VAL A 232 -8.86 18.67 20.85
CA VAL A 232 -10.24 19.08 21.22
C VAL A 232 -11.24 18.61 20.17
N ALA A 233 -10.91 18.61 18.87
CA ALA A 233 -11.76 18.07 17.81
C ALA A 233 -12.07 16.57 18.00
N LEU A 234 -11.10 15.79 18.49
CA LEU A 234 -11.26 14.34 18.69
C LEU A 234 -11.89 13.98 20.05
N GLU A 235 -11.71 14.82 21.08
CA GLU A 235 -12.18 14.57 22.45
C GLU A 235 -13.50 15.28 22.78
N ASN A 236 -13.68 16.51 22.30
CA ASN A 236 -14.81 17.38 22.63
C ASN A 236 -15.17 18.31 21.44
N PRO A 237 -15.54 17.74 20.27
CA PRO A 237 -15.85 18.51 19.06
C PRO A 237 -16.97 19.54 19.25
N ALA A 238 -17.96 19.23 20.11
CA ALA A 238 -19.05 20.14 20.46
C ALA A 238 -18.55 21.49 21.02
N GLU A 239 -17.41 21.50 21.72
CA GLU A 239 -16.80 22.74 22.21
C GLU A 239 -16.29 23.61 21.05
N LEU A 240 -15.63 23.01 20.06
CA LEU A 240 -15.12 23.75 18.90
C LEU A 240 -16.27 24.24 18.02
N LEU A 241 -17.27 23.41 17.75
CA LEU A 241 -18.49 23.81 17.03
C LEU A 241 -19.10 25.07 17.64
N ARG A 242 -19.32 25.05 18.96
CA ARG A 242 -19.85 26.21 19.69
C ARG A 242 -18.94 27.43 19.57
N LYS A 243 -17.62 27.26 19.67
CA LYS A 243 -16.64 28.36 19.54
C LYS A 243 -16.60 28.96 18.12
N ILE A 244 -16.89 28.16 17.09
CA ILE A 244 -17.00 28.67 15.71
C ILE A 244 -18.31 29.46 15.57
N GLU A 245 -19.43 28.90 16.02
CA GLU A 245 -20.76 29.52 15.95
C GLU A 245 -20.86 30.86 16.70
N ASP A 246 -20.21 30.97 17.86
CA ASP A 246 -20.20 32.19 18.67
C ASP A 246 -19.06 33.16 18.34
N GLY A 247 -18.17 32.78 17.40
CA GLY A 247 -17.02 33.58 16.97
C GLY A 247 -15.89 33.69 18.01
N THR A 248 -15.79 32.77 18.96
CA THR A 248 -14.77 32.77 20.03
C THR A 248 -13.59 31.82 19.79
N ILE A 249 -13.58 31.03 18.71
CA ILE A 249 -12.48 30.12 18.38
C ILE A 249 -11.15 30.86 18.10
N GLY A 250 -11.23 32.12 17.64
CA GLY A 250 -10.07 32.89 17.18
C GLY A 250 -9.48 32.32 15.88
N ASP A 251 -8.25 32.70 15.54
CA ASP A 251 -7.62 32.19 14.31
C ASP A 251 -7.26 30.71 14.45
N TYR A 252 -7.60 29.91 13.44
CA TYR A 252 -7.27 28.48 13.41
C TYR A 252 -7.07 28.02 11.97
N GLN A 253 -6.18 27.05 11.81
CA GLN A 253 -5.84 26.42 10.55
C GLN A 253 -6.37 25.00 10.45
N VAL A 254 -6.58 24.56 9.21
CA VAL A 254 -6.96 23.20 8.84
C VAL A 254 -5.93 22.61 7.86
N PRO A 255 -5.61 21.30 7.90
CA PRO A 255 -4.60 20.75 7.01
C PRO A 255 -5.15 20.39 5.63
N ILE A 256 -4.38 20.68 4.58
CA ILE A 256 -4.54 20.16 3.22
C ILE A 256 -3.36 19.24 2.93
N TRP A 257 -3.64 17.99 2.55
CA TRP A 257 -2.63 16.98 2.27
C TRP A 257 -2.56 16.68 0.78
N PHE A 258 -1.35 16.76 0.21
CA PHE A 258 -1.04 16.27 -1.14
C PHE A 258 -0.24 14.98 -1.07
N ASN A 259 -0.59 14.04 -1.93
CA ASN A 259 -0.09 12.68 -1.86
C ASN A 259 0.15 12.06 -3.23
N ASN A 260 1.13 11.16 -3.32
CA ASN A 260 1.23 10.21 -4.41
C ASN A 260 1.67 8.85 -3.86
N ILE A 261 0.97 7.78 -4.24
CA ILE A 261 1.27 6.41 -3.79
C ILE A 261 1.92 5.53 -4.87
N HIS A 262 1.63 5.81 -6.14
CA HIS A 262 2.22 5.12 -7.29
C HIS A 262 3.20 6.04 -8.03
N PRO A 263 4.50 5.83 -7.86
CA PRO A 263 5.51 6.81 -8.26
C PRO A 263 5.88 6.75 -9.73
N ASP A 264 5.46 5.70 -10.45
CA ASP A 264 5.56 5.65 -11.90
C ASP A 264 4.46 6.50 -12.55
N GLU A 265 3.50 7.03 -11.79
CA GLU A 265 2.44 7.99 -12.18
C GLU A 265 2.97 9.39 -11.90
N VAL A 266 3.92 9.76 -12.75
CA VAL A 266 5.03 10.62 -12.36
C VAL A 266 4.61 12.05 -12.08
N GLU A 267 3.54 12.50 -12.73
CA GLU A 267 2.92 13.80 -12.55
C GLU A 267 2.49 14.03 -11.11
N GLY A 268 2.02 13.01 -10.40
CA GLY A 268 1.57 13.15 -9.01
C GLY A 268 2.71 13.52 -8.07
N VAL A 269 3.93 13.05 -8.34
CA VAL A 269 5.13 13.43 -7.58
C VAL A 269 5.55 14.85 -7.95
N ASP A 270 5.66 15.13 -9.26
CA ASP A 270 6.25 16.36 -9.76
C ASP A 270 5.30 17.57 -9.56
N ALA A 271 3.98 17.37 -9.65
CA ALA A 271 2.98 18.41 -9.37
C ALA A 271 3.02 18.86 -7.90
N GLN A 272 3.30 17.94 -6.96
CA GLN A 272 3.51 18.30 -5.56
C GLN A 272 4.75 19.17 -5.37
N VAL A 273 5.83 18.89 -6.09
CA VAL A 273 7.05 19.72 -6.05
C VAL A 273 6.76 21.12 -6.57
N GLU A 274 6.00 21.24 -7.66
CA GLU A 274 5.62 22.55 -8.21
C GLU A 274 4.62 23.32 -7.34
N LEU A 275 3.65 22.64 -6.73
CA LEU A 275 2.76 23.23 -5.73
C LEU A 275 3.56 23.73 -4.53
N PHE A 276 4.48 22.91 -3.99
CA PHE A 276 5.35 23.31 -2.90
C PHE A 276 6.22 24.51 -3.29
N ARG A 277 6.81 24.52 -4.50
CA ARG A 277 7.60 25.67 -5.00
C ARG A 277 6.79 26.96 -4.97
N LYS A 278 5.60 26.95 -5.56
CA LYS A 278 4.72 28.13 -5.63
C LYS A 278 4.29 28.58 -4.23
N LEU A 279 3.76 27.66 -3.41
CA LEU A 279 3.26 27.96 -2.07
C LEU A 279 4.37 28.35 -1.09
N ALA A 280 5.60 27.86 -1.27
CA ALA A 280 6.72 28.24 -0.42
C ALA A 280 7.34 29.60 -0.81
N GLN A 281 7.32 29.97 -2.10
CA GLN A 281 8.10 31.12 -2.59
C GLN A 281 7.29 32.32 -3.05
N ASP A 282 6.11 32.11 -3.63
CA ASP A 282 5.35 33.18 -4.29
C ASP A 282 4.47 33.93 -3.29
N GLU A 283 4.31 35.24 -3.48
CA GLU A 283 3.36 36.06 -2.70
C GLU A 283 1.92 35.87 -3.20
N GLU A 284 1.76 35.78 -4.53
CA GLU A 284 0.48 35.58 -5.21
C GLU A 284 0.62 34.50 -6.28
N ILE A 285 -0.37 33.61 -6.38
CA ILE A 285 -0.46 32.57 -7.41
C ILE A 285 -1.72 32.84 -8.23
N THR A 286 -1.57 33.02 -9.54
CA THR A 286 -2.70 33.24 -10.45
C THR A 286 -2.95 32.01 -11.30
N PHE A 287 -4.21 31.58 -11.38
CA PHE A 287 -4.64 30.45 -12.19
C PHE A 287 -6.07 30.64 -12.71
N LYS A 288 -6.44 29.85 -13.72
CA LYS A 288 -7.79 29.88 -14.31
C LYS A 288 -8.71 28.84 -13.69
N THR A 289 -9.99 29.12 -13.71
CA THR A 289 -11.11 28.18 -13.46
C THR A 289 -12.29 28.61 -14.34
N VAL A 290 -13.50 28.13 -14.09
CA VAL A 290 -14.73 28.63 -14.69
C VAL A 290 -15.65 29.27 -13.66
N ASP A 291 -16.48 30.22 -14.09
CA ASP A 291 -17.58 30.74 -13.28
C ASP A 291 -18.84 29.85 -13.36
N GLU A 292 -19.90 30.21 -12.62
CA GLU A 292 -21.18 29.50 -12.63
C GLU A 292 -21.83 29.36 -14.03
N SER A 293 -21.42 30.19 -15.00
CA SER A 293 -21.89 30.14 -16.39
C SER A 293 -21.02 29.28 -17.31
N GLY A 294 -19.93 28.71 -16.78
CA GLY A 294 -18.93 27.94 -17.52
C GLY A 294 -17.93 28.82 -18.27
N ALA A 295 -17.87 30.13 -18.00
CA ALA A 295 -16.91 31.03 -18.64
C ALA A 295 -15.59 31.05 -17.86
N GLU A 296 -14.46 31.12 -18.57
CA GLU A 296 -13.13 31.21 -17.96
C GLU A 296 -13.04 32.40 -17.00
N LYS A 297 -12.58 32.13 -15.78
CA LYS A 297 -12.37 33.09 -14.68
C LYS A 297 -10.94 32.94 -14.16
N GLU A 298 -10.25 34.05 -14.02
CA GLU A 298 -8.93 34.09 -13.37
C GLU A 298 -9.09 34.33 -11.86
N ILE A 299 -8.36 33.57 -11.05
CA ILE A 299 -8.28 33.70 -9.59
C ILE A 299 -6.83 34.00 -9.22
N THR A 300 -6.63 34.95 -8.30
CA THR A 300 -5.33 35.24 -7.69
C THR A 300 -5.40 34.88 -6.21
N LEU A 301 -4.67 33.84 -5.84
CA LEU A 301 -4.51 33.38 -4.46
C LEU A 301 -3.40 34.19 -3.78
N ASN A 302 -3.71 34.86 -2.66
CA ASN A 302 -2.70 35.44 -1.79
C ASN A 302 -2.17 34.35 -0.83
N VAL A 303 -0.88 34.04 -0.91
CA VAL A 303 -0.32 32.89 -0.17
C VAL A 303 -0.19 33.18 1.32
N GLU A 304 0.10 34.42 1.72
CA GLU A 304 0.15 34.78 3.15
C GLU A 304 -1.24 34.68 3.79
N GLU A 305 -2.29 35.14 3.10
CA GLU A 305 -3.68 34.97 3.54
C GLU A 305 -4.08 33.49 3.60
N ALA A 306 -3.65 32.67 2.63
CA ALA A 306 -3.90 31.24 2.66
C ALA A 306 -3.28 30.58 3.91
N LEU A 307 -2.04 30.92 4.27
CA LEU A 307 -1.33 30.34 5.41
C LEU A 307 -1.89 30.76 6.78
N GLU A 308 -2.70 31.83 6.84
CA GLU A 308 -3.52 32.16 8.02
C GLU A 308 -4.64 31.14 8.27
N HIS A 309 -4.99 30.35 7.25
CA HIS A 309 -6.15 29.48 7.21
C HIS A 309 -5.83 28.00 7.04
N VAL A 310 -4.69 27.66 6.43
CA VAL A 310 -4.35 26.27 6.14
C VAL A 310 -2.91 25.90 6.51
N ILE A 311 -2.70 24.61 6.76
CA ILE A 311 -1.38 23.98 6.86
C ILE A 311 -1.25 23.04 5.67
N PHE A 312 -0.22 23.20 4.84
CA PHE A 312 0.02 22.31 3.71
C PHE A 312 0.95 21.16 4.11
N LEU A 313 0.56 19.94 3.75
CA LEU A 313 1.29 18.71 4.03
C LEU A 313 1.59 18.02 2.69
N PHE A 314 2.86 17.76 2.41
CA PHE A 314 3.30 17.15 1.16
C PHE A 314 3.95 15.81 1.44
N ASN A 315 3.37 14.75 0.91
CA ASN A 315 3.99 13.43 0.87
C ASN A 315 4.29 13.06 -0.59
N PHE A 316 5.48 13.46 -1.04
CA PHE A 316 5.85 13.44 -2.46
C PHE A 316 5.78 12.05 -3.07
N THR A 317 6.09 10.99 -2.30
CA THR A 317 5.82 9.62 -2.73
C THR A 317 5.78 8.64 -1.55
N HIS A 318 4.76 7.78 -1.50
CA HIS A 318 4.72 6.63 -0.58
C HIS A 318 5.76 5.56 -0.91
N ASN A 319 6.17 5.46 -2.18
CA ASN A 319 6.95 4.33 -2.69
C ASN A 319 8.28 4.82 -3.29
N PRO A 320 9.24 5.25 -2.46
CA PRO A 320 10.59 5.63 -2.92
C PRO A 320 11.26 4.62 -3.85
N ASP A 321 11.12 3.32 -3.54
CA ASP A 321 11.73 2.25 -4.33
C ASP A 321 11.08 2.16 -5.71
N GLY A 322 9.75 2.28 -5.78
CA GLY A 322 9.02 2.36 -7.04
C GLY A 322 9.43 3.56 -7.89
N ARG A 323 9.72 4.73 -7.30
CA ARG A 323 10.19 5.90 -8.07
C ARG A 323 11.54 5.63 -8.72
N VAL A 324 12.46 5.01 -7.98
CA VAL A 324 13.80 4.68 -8.50
C VAL A 324 13.74 3.62 -9.60
N HIS A 325 12.91 2.60 -9.42
CA HIS A 325 12.82 1.48 -10.36
C HIS A 325 11.78 1.69 -11.47
N ASN A 326 11.05 2.82 -11.44
CA ASN A 326 9.91 3.10 -12.30
C ASN A 326 8.84 1.98 -12.27
N THR A 327 8.42 1.61 -11.05
CA THR A 327 7.40 0.58 -10.82
C THR A 327 6.26 1.09 -9.96
N ARG A 328 5.03 0.68 -10.31
CA ARG A 328 3.82 0.92 -9.52
C ARG A 328 3.90 0.28 -8.13
N ALA A 329 4.23 -1.01 -8.11
CA ALA A 329 4.38 -1.77 -6.88
C ALA A 329 5.69 -1.41 -6.16
N ASN A 330 5.74 -1.67 -4.84
CA ASN A 330 6.99 -1.60 -4.09
C ASN A 330 7.95 -2.75 -4.47
N ILE A 331 9.15 -2.78 -3.88
CA ILE A 331 10.17 -3.79 -4.20
C ILE A 331 9.76 -5.24 -3.86
N ASN A 332 8.78 -5.42 -2.96
CA ASN A 332 8.20 -6.72 -2.62
C ASN A 332 7.07 -7.14 -3.56
N GLY A 333 6.70 -6.29 -4.53
CA GLY A 333 5.64 -6.54 -5.51
C GLY A 333 4.22 -6.27 -4.98
N PHE A 334 4.06 -5.41 -3.99
CA PHE A 334 2.76 -4.98 -3.46
C PHE A 334 2.33 -3.66 -4.10
N ASP A 335 1.08 -3.60 -4.55
CA ASP A 335 0.40 -2.34 -4.82
C ASP A 335 0.05 -1.72 -3.45
N LEU A 336 0.69 -0.59 -3.12
CA LEU A 336 0.49 0.06 -1.82
C LEU A 336 -0.89 0.68 -1.69
N ASN A 337 -1.52 1.07 -2.80
CA ASN A 337 -2.91 1.54 -2.81
C ASN A 337 -3.92 0.40 -2.66
N ARG A 338 -3.47 -0.75 -2.16
CA ARG A 338 -4.27 -1.89 -1.67
C ARG A 338 -3.87 -2.32 -0.27
N ASP A 339 -3.04 -1.54 0.42
CA ASP A 339 -2.41 -1.91 1.68
C ASP A 339 -2.61 -0.86 2.79
N ASN A 340 -3.29 0.26 2.57
CA ASN A 340 -3.41 1.31 3.61
C ASN A 340 -4.15 0.83 4.87
N ALA A 341 -5.25 0.10 4.71
CA ALA A 341 -5.89 -0.58 5.85
C ALA A 341 -5.10 -1.82 6.29
N PHE A 342 -4.54 -2.60 5.37
CA PHE A 342 -3.89 -3.87 5.73
C PHE A 342 -2.56 -3.68 6.46
N GLN A 343 -1.80 -2.65 6.10
CA GLN A 343 -0.52 -2.23 6.67
C GLN A 343 0.48 -3.38 6.75
N THR A 344 0.57 -4.17 5.68
CA THR A 344 1.52 -5.29 5.58
C THR A 344 2.91 -4.82 5.16
N GLN A 345 2.97 -3.68 4.45
CA GLN A 345 4.20 -3.03 4.02
C GLN A 345 4.56 -1.87 4.95
N GLN A 346 5.85 -1.66 5.18
CA GLN A 346 6.34 -0.62 6.09
C GLN A 346 6.06 0.79 5.56
N GLU A 347 6.09 0.98 4.24
CA GLU A 347 5.73 2.24 3.60
C GLU A 347 4.29 2.66 3.97
N SER A 348 3.34 1.73 3.85
CA SER A 348 1.94 1.95 4.24
C SER A 348 1.82 2.28 5.73
N VAL A 349 2.54 1.56 6.61
CA VAL A 349 2.55 1.80 8.07
C VAL A 349 2.94 3.24 8.39
N TYR A 350 4.03 3.75 7.81
CA TYR A 350 4.52 5.10 8.12
C TYR A 350 3.58 6.21 7.66
N VAL A 351 3.06 6.08 6.44
CA VAL A 351 2.19 7.13 5.90
C VAL A 351 0.85 7.14 6.62
N THR A 352 0.25 5.97 6.86
CA THR A 352 -1.06 5.89 7.53
C THR A 352 -1.00 6.39 8.98
N GLU A 353 0.09 6.13 9.70
CA GLU A 353 0.34 6.73 11.02
C GLU A 353 0.39 8.26 10.96
N GLU A 354 1.02 8.83 9.93
CA GLU A 354 1.07 10.28 9.75
C GLU A 354 -0.29 10.87 9.34
N ILE A 355 -1.06 10.18 8.49
CA ILE A 355 -2.44 10.57 8.17
C ILE A 355 -3.30 10.56 9.43
N ALA A 356 -3.22 9.50 10.25
CA ALA A 356 -3.94 9.42 11.51
C ALA A 356 -3.55 10.55 12.47
N LYS A 357 -2.26 10.92 12.53
CA LYS A 357 -1.77 12.03 13.35
C LYS A 357 -2.36 13.38 12.92
N TRP A 358 -2.46 13.64 11.61
CA TRP A 358 -2.91 14.95 11.11
C TRP A 358 -4.42 15.05 10.92
N SER A 359 -5.12 13.96 10.60
CA SER A 359 -6.55 13.93 10.25
C SER A 359 -6.91 15.12 9.34
N PRO A 360 -6.30 15.22 8.14
CA PRO A 360 -6.39 16.41 7.30
C PRO A 360 -7.86 16.70 6.92
N LEU A 361 -8.18 17.97 6.66
CA LEU A 361 -9.53 18.33 6.22
C LEU A 361 -9.74 17.92 4.76
N SER A 362 -8.72 18.11 3.92
CA SER A 362 -8.73 17.72 2.50
C SER A 362 -7.49 16.88 2.18
N PHE A 363 -7.69 15.77 1.47
CA PHE A 363 -6.66 14.81 1.11
C PHE A 363 -6.71 14.51 -0.38
N LEU A 364 -5.65 14.87 -1.10
CA LEU A 364 -5.55 14.75 -2.55
C LEU A 364 -4.51 13.68 -2.91
N ASP A 365 -4.98 12.52 -3.36
CA ASP A 365 -4.15 11.43 -3.82
C ASP A 365 -4.01 11.49 -5.35
N MET A 366 -2.81 11.84 -5.83
CA MET A 366 -2.55 12.13 -7.24
C MET A 366 -2.01 10.88 -7.95
N HIS A 367 -2.76 10.38 -8.93
CA HIS A 367 -2.58 9.13 -9.68
C HIS A 367 -2.62 9.30 -11.21
N GLY A 368 -2.30 8.22 -11.92
CA GLY A 368 -2.50 8.00 -13.34
C GLY A 368 -2.47 6.49 -13.71
N TYR A 369 -3.06 5.99 -14.77
CA TYR A 369 -3.73 6.68 -15.85
C TYR A 369 -5.00 5.89 -16.15
N VAL A 370 -6.13 6.59 -16.13
CA VAL A 370 -7.40 6.14 -16.69
C VAL A 370 -7.72 6.97 -17.92
N ASN A 371 -8.76 6.67 -18.70
CA ASN A 371 -9.01 7.43 -19.93
C ASN A 371 -9.55 8.84 -19.64
N ASP A 372 -10.36 8.98 -18.60
CA ASP A 372 -10.93 10.25 -18.18
C ASP A 372 -9.97 10.97 -17.23
N PHE A 373 -10.04 12.30 -17.18
CA PHE A 373 -9.49 13.05 -16.06
C PHE A 373 -10.45 12.91 -14.88
N LEU A 374 -10.21 11.89 -14.05
CA LEU A 374 -11.16 11.41 -13.05
C LEU A 374 -10.83 12.00 -11.69
N ILE A 375 -11.86 12.44 -10.98
CA ILE A 375 -11.75 13.00 -9.63
C ILE A 375 -12.89 12.44 -8.79
N GLU A 376 -12.57 11.68 -7.74
CA GLU A 376 -13.57 11.14 -6.79
C GLU A 376 -14.40 12.27 -6.15
N PRO A 377 -15.66 12.02 -5.73
CA PRO A 377 -16.18 10.82 -5.06
C PRO A 377 -16.51 9.61 -5.96
N CYS A 378 -16.54 8.44 -5.33
CA CYS A 378 -16.79 7.11 -5.91
C CYS A 378 -18.27 6.83 -6.22
N THR A 379 -18.55 5.82 -7.05
CA THR A 379 -19.88 5.21 -7.17
C THR A 379 -20.21 4.36 -5.93
N PRO A 380 -21.48 4.05 -5.62
CA PRO A 380 -21.80 2.98 -4.68
C PRO A 380 -21.32 1.59 -5.19
N PRO A 381 -21.23 0.55 -4.33
CA PRO A 381 -21.58 0.56 -2.91
C PRO A 381 -20.58 1.35 -2.06
N HIS A 382 -21.10 1.96 -1.00
CA HIS A 382 -20.28 2.70 -0.04
C HIS A 382 -20.05 1.93 1.25
N ASN A 383 -18.85 2.05 1.81
CA ASN A 383 -18.55 1.45 3.11
C ASN A 383 -19.49 2.04 4.19
N PRO A 384 -20.25 1.21 4.94
CA PRO A 384 -21.24 1.71 5.90
C PRO A 384 -20.62 2.46 7.09
N ASN A 385 -19.29 2.41 7.24
CA ASN A 385 -18.57 3.11 8.30
C ASN A 385 -18.33 4.60 8.00
N PHE A 386 -18.66 5.08 6.80
CA PHE A 386 -18.63 6.49 6.46
C PHE A 386 -19.84 7.25 7.00
N GLU A 387 -19.65 8.54 7.28
CA GLU A 387 -20.73 9.52 7.49
C GLU A 387 -20.97 10.26 6.16
N TYR A 388 -21.42 9.52 5.14
CA TYR A 388 -21.47 10.02 3.75
C TYR A 388 -22.39 11.23 3.58
N ASP A 389 -23.41 11.37 4.43
CA ASP A 389 -24.31 12.54 4.46
C ASP A 389 -23.60 13.84 4.84
N LEU A 390 -22.43 13.77 5.47
CA LEU A 390 -21.58 14.93 5.80
C LEU A 390 -20.41 15.12 4.82
N LEU A 391 -20.07 14.09 4.04
CA LEU A 391 -18.89 14.11 3.17
C LEU A 391 -19.27 14.44 1.73
N LEU A 392 -20.31 13.81 1.20
CA LEU A 392 -20.60 13.75 -0.23
C LEU A 392 -20.73 15.12 -0.90
N ASP A 393 -21.58 16.00 -0.38
CA ASP A 393 -21.85 17.30 -1.03
C ASP A 393 -20.56 18.14 -1.14
N ASN A 394 -19.76 18.18 -0.06
CA ASN A 394 -18.49 18.91 -0.08
C ASN A 394 -17.46 18.25 -0.99
N MET A 395 -17.43 16.92 -1.05
CA MET A 395 -16.54 16.19 -1.96
C MET A 395 -16.91 16.46 -3.42
N LEU A 396 -18.20 16.49 -3.78
CA LEU A 396 -18.66 16.85 -5.12
C LEU A 396 -18.25 18.28 -5.49
N GLU A 397 -18.51 19.24 -4.61
CA GLU A 397 -18.16 20.63 -4.86
C GLU A 397 -16.64 20.83 -4.96
N GLN A 398 -15.86 20.17 -4.11
CA GLN A 398 -14.40 20.18 -4.21
C GLN A 398 -13.90 19.52 -5.49
N ALA A 399 -14.50 18.40 -5.90
CA ALA A 399 -14.17 17.69 -7.13
C ALA A 399 -14.40 18.55 -8.37
N HIS A 400 -15.52 19.28 -8.43
CA HIS A 400 -15.75 20.23 -9.49
C HIS A 400 -14.74 21.39 -9.46
N ALA A 401 -14.44 21.97 -8.29
CA ALA A 401 -13.44 23.04 -8.19
C ALA A 401 -12.05 22.60 -8.69
N MET A 402 -11.66 21.36 -8.37
CA MET A 402 -10.45 20.72 -8.86
C MET A 402 -10.47 20.52 -10.38
N GLY A 403 -11.51 19.86 -10.90
CA GLY A 403 -11.65 19.53 -12.32
C GLY A 403 -11.71 20.76 -13.22
N GLN A 404 -12.45 21.79 -12.80
CA GLN A 404 -12.54 23.07 -13.51
C GLN A 404 -11.20 23.79 -13.59
N ALA A 405 -10.45 23.83 -12.49
CA ALA A 405 -9.11 24.41 -12.49
C ALA A 405 -8.13 23.58 -13.35
N GLY A 406 -8.19 22.25 -13.27
CA GLY A 406 -7.36 21.36 -14.08
C GLY A 406 -7.59 21.52 -15.58
N VAL A 407 -8.86 21.50 -16.02
CA VAL A 407 -9.25 21.70 -17.42
C VAL A 407 -8.92 23.10 -17.93
N ALA A 408 -9.16 24.16 -17.14
CA ALA A 408 -8.93 25.53 -17.60
C ALA A 408 -7.45 25.90 -17.82
N ASN A 409 -6.51 25.07 -17.32
CA ASN A 409 -5.07 25.32 -17.41
C ASN A 409 -4.30 24.16 -18.08
N SER A 410 -4.98 23.26 -18.78
CA SER A 410 -4.38 22.18 -19.57
C SER A 410 -5.10 22.01 -20.91
N ASP A 411 -4.63 21.08 -21.73
CA ASP A 411 -5.28 20.71 -22.99
C ASP A 411 -6.46 19.72 -22.82
N TYR A 412 -6.86 19.40 -21.58
CA TYR A 412 -8.03 18.57 -21.34
C TYR A 412 -9.33 19.34 -21.54
N GLU A 413 -10.30 18.72 -22.20
CA GLU A 413 -11.60 19.35 -22.48
C GLU A 413 -12.66 19.08 -21.40
N SER A 414 -12.47 18.04 -20.59
CA SER A 414 -13.42 17.60 -19.56
C SER A 414 -12.74 16.83 -18.44
N TYR A 415 -13.45 16.73 -17.31
CA TYR A 415 -13.16 15.82 -16.21
C TYR A 415 -14.40 14.97 -15.93
N ALA A 416 -14.23 13.86 -15.22
CA ALA A 416 -15.30 12.97 -14.80
C ALA A 416 -15.30 12.81 -13.28
N ILE A 417 -16.48 12.78 -12.67
CA ILE A 417 -16.67 12.44 -11.26
C ILE A 417 -17.41 11.11 -11.21
N PRO A 418 -16.80 10.01 -10.71
CA PRO A 418 -17.42 8.68 -10.75
C PRO A 418 -18.84 8.66 -10.18
N TYR A 419 -19.08 9.33 -9.05
CA TYR A 419 -20.41 9.44 -8.45
C TYR A 419 -21.49 9.96 -9.42
N GLU A 420 -21.15 10.89 -10.31
CA GLU A 420 -22.10 11.52 -11.24
C GLU A 420 -22.11 10.86 -12.62
N ASP A 421 -20.93 10.43 -13.09
CA ASP A 421 -20.69 10.09 -14.49
C ASP A 421 -20.59 8.57 -14.75
N TYR A 422 -20.32 7.76 -13.71
CA TYR A 422 -20.15 6.31 -13.85
C TYR A 422 -21.38 5.54 -13.34
N GLU A 423 -21.67 4.40 -13.95
CA GLU A 423 -22.79 3.54 -13.52
C GLU A 423 -22.46 2.80 -12.21
N ASN A 424 -21.29 2.15 -12.16
CA ASN A 424 -20.73 1.46 -11.00
C ASN A 424 -19.28 1.02 -11.27
N GLY A 425 -18.67 0.33 -10.30
CA GLY A 425 -17.36 -0.31 -10.46
C GLY A 425 -16.16 0.60 -10.17
N TRP A 426 -16.40 1.80 -9.64
CA TRP A 426 -15.41 2.68 -9.03
C TRP A 426 -15.86 3.02 -7.61
N ASP A 427 -15.92 2.01 -6.75
CA ASP A 427 -16.49 2.11 -5.41
C ASP A 427 -15.47 2.42 -4.31
N ASP A 428 -15.97 2.85 -3.15
CA ASP A 428 -15.19 3.14 -1.94
C ASP A 428 -15.48 2.13 -0.81
N MET A 429 -15.98 0.94 -1.13
CA MET A 429 -16.35 -0.07 -0.12
C MET A 429 -15.14 -0.56 0.68
N THR A 430 -13.96 -0.63 0.07
CA THR A 430 -12.73 -1.08 0.74
C THR A 430 -11.96 0.09 1.34
N PRO A 431 -11.55 0.03 2.63
CA PRO A 431 -10.71 1.07 3.24
C PRO A 431 -9.23 0.97 2.82
N ALA A 432 -8.89 0.13 1.85
CA ALA A 432 -7.52 -0.16 1.46
C ALA A 432 -6.86 0.94 0.61
N TYR A 433 -7.65 1.82 -0.02
CA TYR A 433 -7.15 2.91 -0.85
C TYR A 433 -6.79 4.11 0.02
N THR A 434 -5.78 4.91 -0.34
CA THR A 434 -5.27 5.97 0.56
C THR A 434 -6.29 7.08 0.78
N ALA A 435 -6.93 7.57 -0.29
CA ALA A 435 -8.01 8.56 -0.19
C ALA A 435 -9.15 8.05 0.71
N ILE A 436 -9.59 6.80 0.51
CA ILE A 436 -10.68 6.17 1.23
C ILE A 436 -10.32 5.91 2.71
N TYR A 437 -9.07 5.50 2.99
CA TYR A 437 -8.52 5.43 4.35
C TYR A 437 -8.57 6.81 5.05
N SER A 438 -8.21 7.88 4.33
CA SER A 438 -8.22 9.24 4.90
C SER A 438 -9.64 9.73 5.25
N MET A 439 -10.67 9.28 4.51
CA MET A 439 -12.07 9.58 4.80
C MET A 439 -12.52 9.01 6.15
N LEU A 440 -12.02 7.82 6.53
CA LEU A 440 -12.27 7.25 7.87
C LEU A 440 -11.59 8.03 9.01
N HIS A 441 -10.69 8.96 8.67
CA HIS A 441 -10.11 9.96 9.57
C HIS A 441 -10.76 11.35 9.46
N GLY A 442 -11.88 11.47 8.73
CA GLY A 442 -12.66 12.70 8.60
C GLY A 442 -12.22 13.62 7.48
N SER A 443 -11.45 13.13 6.51
CA SER A 443 -10.97 13.93 5.36
C SER A 443 -11.97 13.93 4.20
N LEU A 444 -11.99 15.01 3.42
CA LEU A 444 -12.46 14.99 2.03
C LEU A 444 -11.37 14.31 1.18
N GLY A 445 -11.49 13.00 0.99
CA GLY A 445 -10.48 12.17 0.32
C GLY A 445 -10.75 12.00 -1.16
N HIS A 446 -9.78 12.35 -2.01
CA HIS A 446 -9.93 12.28 -3.46
C HIS A 446 -8.79 11.49 -4.11
N THR A 447 -9.11 10.38 -4.77
CA THR A 447 -8.25 9.87 -5.85
C THR A 447 -8.46 10.74 -7.09
N ILE A 448 -7.35 11.21 -7.66
CA ILE A 448 -7.31 12.04 -8.86
C ILE A 448 -6.48 11.29 -9.91
N GLU A 449 -7.06 10.93 -11.04
CA GLU A 449 -6.39 10.20 -12.12
C GLU A 449 -6.28 11.08 -13.36
N VAL A 450 -5.06 11.28 -13.88
CA VAL A 450 -4.87 11.98 -15.16
C VAL A 450 -4.86 11.02 -16.37
N PRO A 451 -5.29 11.47 -17.56
CA PRO A 451 -5.31 10.65 -18.78
C PRO A 451 -3.97 10.20 -19.37
N GLY A 452 -2.89 10.91 -19.08
CA GLY A 452 -1.63 10.70 -19.77
C GLY A 452 -0.40 10.94 -18.92
N LEU A 453 0.72 10.40 -19.41
CA LEU A 453 2.04 10.72 -18.89
C LEU A 453 2.65 11.81 -19.78
N ASN A 454 2.43 13.08 -19.46
CA ASN A 454 2.87 14.24 -20.26
C ASN A 454 2.78 15.59 -19.52
N GLN A 455 3.33 16.64 -20.15
CA GLN A 455 3.33 18.01 -19.62
C GLN A 455 1.92 18.56 -19.28
N GLN A 456 0.91 18.25 -20.10
CA GLN A 456 -0.47 18.73 -19.89
C GLN A 456 -1.12 18.10 -18.66
N SER A 457 -0.77 16.85 -18.38
CA SER A 457 -1.21 16.10 -17.20
C SER A 457 -0.61 16.70 -15.93
N LEU A 458 0.67 17.09 -15.97
CA LEU A 458 1.30 17.85 -14.88
C LEU A 458 0.57 19.19 -14.64
N TYR A 459 0.28 19.94 -15.70
CA TYR A 459 -0.45 21.20 -15.56
C TYR A 459 -1.84 20.98 -14.95
N ALA A 460 -2.59 19.98 -15.39
CA ALA A 460 -3.88 19.65 -14.80
C ALA A 460 -3.77 19.33 -13.30
N MET A 461 -2.78 18.54 -12.88
CA MET A 461 -2.58 18.18 -11.47
C MET A 461 -2.16 19.36 -10.58
N VAL A 462 -1.25 20.22 -11.05
CA VAL A 462 -0.85 21.42 -10.28
C VAL A 462 -2.08 22.30 -10.04
N HIS A 463 -2.89 22.53 -11.08
CA HIS A 463 -4.06 23.39 -10.96
C HIS A 463 -5.22 22.72 -10.21
N THR A 464 -5.30 21.40 -10.21
CA THR A 464 -6.18 20.64 -9.31
C THR A 464 -5.87 20.94 -7.86
N GLY A 465 -4.59 20.90 -7.46
CA GLY A 465 -4.18 21.24 -6.10
C GLY A 465 -4.49 22.69 -5.72
N LEU A 466 -4.36 23.63 -6.66
CA LEU A 466 -4.74 25.04 -6.44
C LEU A 466 -6.27 25.21 -6.36
N GLY A 467 -7.04 24.51 -7.18
CA GLY A 467 -8.51 24.51 -7.16
C GLY A 467 -9.04 23.97 -5.83
N ALA A 468 -8.50 22.85 -5.36
CA ALA A 468 -8.80 22.31 -4.03
C ALA A 468 -8.45 23.29 -2.91
N THR A 469 -7.28 23.94 -2.99
CA THR A 469 -6.84 24.93 -2.01
C THR A 469 -7.80 26.11 -1.95
N ASN A 470 -8.18 26.67 -3.11
CA ASN A 470 -9.14 27.78 -3.16
C ASN A 470 -10.50 27.40 -2.59
N PHE A 471 -11.00 26.20 -2.93
CA PHE A 471 -12.27 25.70 -2.38
C PHE A 471 -12.23 25.59 -0.85
N VAL A 472 -11.15 25.06 -0.27
CA VAL A 472 -11.00 24.98 1.18
C VAL A 472 -10.95 26.36 1.82
N LEU A 473 -10.26 27.34 1.20
CA LEU A 473 -10.18 28.69 1.74
C LEU A 473 -11.54 29.41 1.73
N GLU A 474 -12.31 29.26 0.65
CA GLU A 474 -13.64 29.88 0.52
C GLU A 474 -14.66 29.27 1.50
N ASN A 475 -14.50 27.99 1.87
CA ASN A 475 -15.50 27.24 2.63
C ASN A 475 -15.00 26.73 4.00
N LYS A 476 -13.81 27.17 4.46
CA LYS A 476 -13.08 26.60 5.61
C LYS A 476 -13.94 26.32 6.84
N ASP A 477 -14.72 27.32 7.27
CA ASP A 477 -15.49 27.22 8.50
C ASP A 477 -16.60 26.17 8.40
N ASP A 478 -17.25 26.04 7.24
CA ASP A 478 -18.33 25.08 7.06
C ASP A 478 -17.80 23.67 6.84
N LEU A 479 -16.69 23.51 6.10
CA LEU A 479 -15.99 22.24 5.96
C LEU A 479 -15.51 21.72 7.33
N PHE A 480 -14.87 22.58 8.14
CA PHE A 480 -14.38 22.17 9.44
C PHE A 480 -15.52 21.86 10.43
N LYS A 481 -16.63 22.59 10.38
CA LYS A 481 -17.84 22.21 11.17
C LYS A 481 -18.35 20.82 10.79
N GLN A 482 -18.38 20.47 9.50
CA GLN A 482 -18.83 19.13 9.09
C GLN A 482 -17.88 18.03 9.55
N GLN A 483 -16.56 18.26 9.47
CA GLN A 483 -15.57 17.34 10.07
C GLN A 483 -15.76 17.20 11.59
N LEU A 484 -16.02 18.31 12.30
CA LEU A 484 -16.30 18.27 13.74
C LEU A 484 -17.62 17.55 14.06
N GLU A 485 -18.65 17.68 13.23
CA GLU A 485 -19.91 16.94 13.41
C GLU A 485 -19.69 15.44 13.23
N LEU A 486 -18.89 15.01 12.24
CA LEU A 486 -18.48 13.62 12.08
C LEU A 486 -17.81 13.08 13.36
N PHE A 487 -16.84 13.83 13.91
CA PHE A 487 -16.19 13.45 15.16
C PHE A 487 -17.15 13.46 16.35
N LYS A 488 -18.09 14.41 16.40
CA LYS A 488 -19.10 14.52 17.45
C LYS A 488 -20.02 13.30 17.48
N ARG A 489 -20.54 12.87 16.32
CA ARG A 489 -21.28 11.61 16.21
C ARG A 489 -20.47 10.44 16.77
N GLY A 490 -19.16 10.47 16.59
CA GLY A 490 -18.21 9.50 17.16
C GLY A 490 -18.16 9.48 18.67
N VAL A 491 -17.86 10.64 19.26
CA VAL A 491 -17.74 10.81 20.71
C VAL A 491 -19.08 10.56 21.42
N GLU A 492 -20.20 10.90 20.78
CA GLU A 492 -21.55 10.70 21.33
C GLU A 492 -22.09 9.28 21.10
N GLY A 493 -21.42 8.46 20.27
CA GLY A 493 -21.89 7.10 19.92
C GLY A 493 -23.13 7.10 19.01
N GLU A 494 -23.37 8.19 18.28
CA GLU A 494 -24.54 8.35 17.43
C GLU A 494 -24.43 7.50 16.15
N ASP A 495 -25.47 6.74 15.83
CA ASP A 495 -25.65 6.13 14.51
C ASP A 495 -26.76 6.88 13.77
N ASN A 496 -26.34 7.86 12.97
CA ASN A 496 -27.27 8.77 12.33
C ASN A 496 -27.93 8.12 11.10
N GLN A 497 -29.26 8.11 11.11
CA GLN A 497 -30.09 7.51 10.06
C GLN A 497 -30.03 8.27 8.71
N ALA A 498 -29.51 9.50 8.68
CA ALA A 498 -29.34 10.25 7.43
C ALA A 498 -28.32 9.56 6.50
N VAL A 499 -27.30 8.89 7.07
CA VAL A 499 -26.30 8.11 6.32
C VAL A 499 -26.96 7.06 5.44
N ASP A 500 -28.03 6.43 5.94
CA ASP A 500 -28.68 5.30 5.27
C ASP A 500 -29.15 5.66 3.85
N GLN A 501 -29.50 6.93 3.58
CA GLN A 501 -29.94 7.37 2.25
C GLN A 501 -28.87 7.19 1.15
N HIS A 502 -27.60 7.11 1.54
CA HIS A 502 -26.48 6.91 0.62
C HIS A 502 -26.09 5.43 0.48
N LEU A 503 -26.57 4.57 1.38
CA LEU A 503 -26.29 3.14 1.34
C LEU A 503 -27.39 2.43 0.55
N VAL A 504 -27.10 2.17 -0.72
CA VAL A 504 -28.04 1.59 -1.68
C VAL A 504 -27.58 0.21 -2.17
N ASN A 505 -28.53 -0.58 -2.67
CA ASN A 505 -28.24 -1.79 -3.45
C ASN A 505 -28.00 -1.46 -4.94
N GLN A 506 -27.68 -2.48 -5.75
CA GLN A 506 -27.46 -2.35 -7.18
C GLN A 506 -28.65 -1.75 -7.96
N GLU A 507 -29.89 -1.89 -7.46
CA GLU A 507 -31.10 -1.29 -8.01
C GLU A 507 -31.33 0.18 -7.59
N GLY A 508 -30.47 0.73 -6.71
CA GLY A 508 -30.59 2.07 -6.16
C GLY A 508 -31.61 2.19 -5.02
N GLU A 509 -32.05 1.07 -4.45
CA GLU A 509 -32.93 1.05 -3.28
C GLU A 509 -32.11 1.27 -2.02
N VAL A 510 -32.59 2.14 -1.13
CA VAL A 510 -31.96 2.40 0.17
C VAL A 510 -32.03 1.14 1.05
N ILE A 511 -30.86 0.61 1.41
CA ILE A 511 -30.70 -0.54 2.31
C ILE A 511 -30.26 -0.11 3.71
N GLY A 512 -29.51 1.00 3.82
CA GLY A 512 -29.00 1.50 5.10
C GLY A 512 -27.92 0.61 5.72
N ARG A 513 -27.47 0.97 6.92
CA ARG A 513 -26.54 0.14 7.72
C ARG A 513 -27.26 -1.12 8.23
N ASP A 514 -26.60 -2.27 8.19
CA ASP A 514 -27.14 -3.50 8.77
C ASP A 514 -27.01 -3.48 10.30
N ARG A 515 -28.12 -3.19 10.98
CA ARG A 515 -28.21 -3.14 12.45
C ARG A 515 -28.63 -4.48 13.06
N GLY A 516 -28.98 -5.49 12.25
CA GLY A 516 -29.55 -6.74 12.73
C GLY A 516 -30.75 -6.53 13.67
N GLU A 517 -30.66 -7.06 14.89
CA GLU A 517 -31.67 -6.86 15.95
C GLU A 517 -31.38 -5.65 16.87
N ASN A 518 -30.29 -4.92 16.63
CA ASN A 518 -29.86 -3.80 17.46
C ASN A 518 -30.44 -2.46 16.98
N GLU A 519 -30.46 -1.48 17.87
CA GLU A 519 -30.86 -0.10 17.52
C GLU A 519 -29.73 0.71 16.86
N ASN A 520 -28.48 0.33 17.12
CA ASN A 520 -27.27 1.04 16.68
C ASN A 520 -26.33 0.07 15.92
N PHE A 521 -25.83 0.51 14.77
CA PHE A 521 -24.84 -0.22 13.98
C PHE A 521 -23.55 -0.47 14.78
N PHE A 522 -23.03 0.55 15.45
CA PHE A 522 -21.80 0.48 16.24
C PHE A 522 -22.05 -0.17 17.61
N PRO A 523 -21.20 -1.12 18.07
CA PRO A 523 -21.28 -1.62 19.44
C PRO A 523 -20.83 -0.55 20.43
N GLU A 524 -21.04 -0.75 21.73
CA GLU A 524 -20.47 0.13 22.76
C GLU A 524 -18.98 -0.13 22.92
N TYR A 525 -18.58 -1.40 22.83
CA TYR A 525 -17.18 -1.83 22.93
C TYR A 525 -16.90 -3.03 22.03
N TYR A 526 -15.68 -3.07 21.46
CA TYR A 526 -15.04 -4.33 21.08
C TYR A 526 -14.10 -4.78 22.19
N VAL A 527 -14.17 -6.05 22.59
CA VAL A 527 -13.35 -6.60 23.67
C VAL A 527 -12.36 -7.60 23.07
N LEU A 528 -11.08 -7.44 23.40
CA LEU A 528 -9.99 -8.33 23.00
C LEU A 528 -9.44 -9.05 24.25
N PRO A 529 -9.92 -10.26 24.55
CA PRO A 529 -9.40 -11.06 25.65
C PRO A 529 -7.89 -11.33 25.50
N MET A 530 -7.16 -11.35 26.61
CA MET A 530 -5.72 -11.69 26.66
C MET A 530 -5.41 -13.00 27.44
N HIS A 531 -6.44 -13.80 27.70
CA HIS A 531 -6.41 -15.02 28.52
C HIS A 531 -7.03 -16.19 27.74
N ASP A 532 -7.56 -17.22 28.40
CA ASP A 532 -7.98 -18.48 27.76
C ASP A 532 -9.18 -18.35 26.79
N LEU A 533 -9.89 -17.21 26.79
CA LEU A 533 -10.91 -16.89 25.77
C LEU A 533 -10.31 -16.50 24.41
N GLN A 534 -9.01 -16.18 24.38
CA GLN A 534 -8.33 -15.72 23.17
C GLN A 534 -7.69 -16.89 22.42
N LYS A 535 -8.09 -17.09 21.16
CA LYS A 535 -7.47 -18.10 20.28
C LYS A 535 -6.02 -17.75 19.90
N ASN A 536 -5.69 -16.45 19.82
CA ASN A 536 -4.35 -16.00 19.45
C ASN A 536 -3.97 -14.69 20.15
N LYS A 537 -3.29 -14.80 21.29
CA LYS A 537 -2.89 -13.65 22.12
C LYS A 537 -1.85 -12.75 21.46
N TRP A 538 -1.05 -13.29 20.54
CA TRP A 538 -0.06 -12.51 19.80
C TRP A 538 -0.73 -11.57 18.81
N GLU A 539 -1.63 -12.10 17.98
CA GLU A 539 -2.36 -11.28 17.01
C GLU A 539 -3.31 -10.28 17.68
N ALA A 540 -3.88 -10.61 18.84
CA ALA A 540 -4.64 -9.64 19.62
C ALA A 540 -3.77 -8.46 20.08
N ALA A 541 -2.52 -8.70 20.52
CA ALA A 541 -1.59 -7.63 20.87
C ALA A 541 -1.15 -6.82 19.64
N GLU A 542 -0.87 -7.47 18.50
CA GLU A 542 -0.60 -6.79 17.22
C GLU A 542 -1.78 -5.91 16.80
N MET A 543 -3.02 -6.36 17.01
CA MET A 543 -4.21 -5.58 16.70
C MET A 543 -4.34 -4.35 17.61
N VAL A 544 -4.02 -4.47 18.90
CA VAL A 544 -4.01 -3.31 19.81
C VAL A 544 -2.97 -2.27 19.37
N GLU A 545 -1.76 -2.70 19.02
CA GLU A 545 -0.71 -1.81 18.51
C GLU A 545 -1.14 -1.14 17.20
N TYR A 546 -1.75 -1.91 16.30
CA TYR A 546 -2.31 -1.40 15.06
C TYR A 546 -3.38 -0.33 15.31
N LEU A 547 -4.32 -0.56 16.22
CA LEU A 547 -5.39 0.40 16.54
C LEU A 547 -4.80 1.70 17.10
N LEU A 548 -3.88 1.59 18.07
CA LEU A 548 -3.23 2.74 18.69
C LEU A 548 -2.47 3.59 17.66
N ARG A 549 -1.72 2.95 16.75
CA ARG A 549 -0.99 3.65 15.67
C ARG A 549 -1.93 4.41 14.73
N ASN A 550 -3.14 3.92 14.51
CA ASN A 550 -4.15 4.59 13.70
C ASN A 550 -4.97 5.64 14.49
N GLY A 551 -4.53 5.97 15.70
CA GLY A 551 -5.18 6.97 16.56
C GLY A 551 -6.51 6.49 17.16
N ILE A 552 -6.72 5.18 17.24
CA ILE A 552 -7.87 4.59 17.94
C ILE A 552 -7.50 4.42 19.41
N LYS A 553 -8.39 4.86 20.29
CA LYS A 553 -8.23 4.67 21.73
C LYS A 553 -8.51 3.23 22.10
N VAL A 554 -7.64 2.70 22.95
CA VAL A 554 -7.78 1.38 23.57
C VAL A 554 -7.58 1.54 25.07
N GLU A 555 -8.40 0.83 25.84
CA GLU A 555 -8.31 0.73 27.29
C GLU A 555 -7.94 -0.70 27.70
N LYS A 556 -7.47 -0.87 28.93
CA LYS A 556 -7.13 -2.15 29.52
C LYS A 556 -7.76 -2.29 30.89
N THR A 557 -8.40 -3.43 31.15
CA THR A 557 -9.06 -3.68 32.43
C THR A 557 -8.04 -3.78 33.57
N THR A 558 -8.31 -3.09 34.68
CA THR A 558 -7.48 -3.09 35.91
C THR A 558 -8.00 -4.07 36.96
N ALA A 559 -9.15 -4.70 36.70
CA ALA A 559 -9.74 -5.75 37.52
C ALA A 559 -10.55 -6.71 36.63
N THR A 560 -10.98 -7.84 37.20
CA THR A 560 -11.94 -8.72 36.53
C THR A 560 -13.33 -8.06 36.51
N VAL A 561 -13.99 -8.10 35.36
CA VAL A 561 -15.35 -7.61 35.15
C VAL A 561 -16.23 -8.72 34.56
N GLU A 562 -17.47 -8.81 35.02
CA GLU A 562 -18.46 -9.75 34.49
C GLU A 562 -19.51 -8.98 33.70
N ILE A 563 -19.66 -9.32 32.42
CA ILE A 563 -20.61 -8.69 31.48
C ILE A 563 -21.34 -9.83 30.77
N ASP A 564 -22.67 -9.83 30.80
CA ASP A 564 -23.51 -10.87 30.21
C ASP A 564 -23.12 -12.32 30.58
N GLY A 565 -22.63 -12.51 31.82
CA GLY A 565 -22.19 -13.80 32.33
C GLY A 565 -20.82 -14.26 31.81
N ILE A 566 -20.14 -13.46 30.99
CA ILE A 566 -18.76 -13.65 30.57
C ILE A 566 -17.86 -12.91 31.55
N ASN A 567 -16.85 -13.62 32.07
CA ASN A 567 -15.85 -13.02 32.95
C ASN A 567 -14.64 -12.60 32.12
N TYR A 568 -14.39 -11.30 32.05
CA TYR A 568 -13.18 -10.72 31.47
C TYR A 568 -12.20 -10.40 32.61
N PRO A 569 -11.11 -11.17 32.78
CA PRO A 569 -10.06 -10.91 33.75
C PRO A 569 -9.34 -9.57 33.51
N GLU A 570 -8.58 -9.16 34.53
CA GLU A 570 -7.62 -8.07 34.46
C GLU A 570 -6.66 -8.26 33.27
N GLY A 571 -6.34 -7.15 32.59
CA GLY A 571 -5.47 -7.13 31.43
C GLY A 571 -6.17 -7.44 30.10
N THR A 572 -7.49 -7.47 30.07
CA THR A 572 -8.29 -7.54 28.84
C THR A 572 -8.30 -6.17 28.17
N TYR A 573 -8.06 -6.11 26.85
CA TYR A 573 -8.15 -4.86 26.11
C TYR A 573 -9.60 -4.60 25.67
N VAL A 574 -9.96 -3.32 25.64
CA VAL A 574 -11.29 -2.85 25.30
C VAL A 574 -11.14 -1.66 24.36
N VAL A 575 -11.86 -1.66 23.25
CA VAL A 575 -11.93 -0.56 22.30
C VAL A 575 -13.27 0.14 22.53
N PRO A 576 -13.31 1.26 23.27
CA PRO A 576 -14.54 2.04 23.44
C PRO A 576 -14.96 2.66 22.11
N MET A 577 -16.20 2.43 21.67
CA MET A 577 -16.65 2.94 20.37
C MET A 577 -17.20 4.36 20.42
N LYS A 578 -17.40 4.92 21.62
CA LYS A 578 -17.65 6.35 21.85
C LYS A 578 -16.34 7.15 21.71
N GLN A 579 -15.85 7.26 20.47
CA GLN A 579 -14.65 8.02 20.09
C GLN A 579 -14.75 8.57 18.66
N ALA A 580 -14.08 9.69 18.39
CA ALA A 580 -14.17 10.39 17.09
C ALA A 580 -13.88 9.49 15.87
N LYS A 581 -12.91 8.58 15.99
CA LYS A 581 -12.47 7.69 14.91
C LYS A 581 -13.14 6.31 14.91
N ARG A 582 -14.34 6.19 15.50
CA ARG A 582 -15.08 4.91 15.59
C ARG A 582 -15.33 4.24 14.23
N GLY A 583 -15.52 5.02 13.17
CA GLY A 583 -15.73 4.50 11.82
C GLY A 583 -14.56 3.63 11.35
N TYR A 584 -13.32 4.10 11.55
CA TYR A 584 -12.13 3.31 11.23
C TYR A 584 -12.00 2.06 12.10
N ALA A 585 -12.19 2.20 13.42
CA ALA A 585 -12.14 1.08 14.35
C ALA A 585 -13.15 -0.02 13.97
N ASN A 586 -14.37 0.37 13.61
CA ASN A 586 -15.40 -0.57 13.18
C ASN A 586 -15.09 -1.20 11.82
N ALA A 587 -14.64 -0.41 10.84
CA ALA A 587 -14.32 -0.90 9.49
C ALA A 587 -13.30 -2.06 9.47
N VAL A 588 -12.40 -2.13 10.45
CA VAL A 588 -11.38 -3.19 10.55
C VAL A 588 -11.74 -4.34 11.50
N LEU A 589 -12.71 -4.14 12.41
CA LEU A 589 -13.09 -5.11 13.45
C LEU A 589 -14.43 -5.80 13.20
N TYR A 590 -15.39 -5.14 12.56
CA TYR A 590 -16.72 -5.71 12.31
C TYR A 590 -16.69 -6.88 11.33
N GLN A 591 -17.80 -7.60 11.26
CA GLN A 591 -17.93 -8.80 10.46
C GLN A 591 -17.74 -8.57 8.94
N GLY A 592 -18.11 -7.39 8.43
CA GLY A 592 -18.19 -7.08 7.01
C GLY A 592 -19.59 -7.32 6.43
N ASP A 593 -19.82 -6.78 5.22
CA ASP A 593 -21.10 -6.89 4.52
C ASP A 593 -21.07 -7.88 3.37
N ASP A 594 -22.26 -8.40 3.02
CA ASP A 594 -22.50 -9.12 1.78
C ASP A 594 -23.02 -8.17 0.71
N ILE A 595 -22.15 -7.84 -0.26
CA ILE A 595 -22.47 -6.97 -1.39
C ILE A 595 -22.60 -7.75 -2.69
N SER A 596 -22.97 -9.03 -2.60
CA SER A 596 -23.01 -9.94 -3.76
C SER A 596 -24.13 -9.67 -4.77
N ASP A 597 -25.00 -8.69 -4.50
CA ASP A 597 -26.01 -8.17 -5.43
C ASP A 597 -25.37 -7.29 -6.54
N TRP A 598 -24.26 -6.62 -6.23
CA TRP A 598 -23.53 -5.77 -7.16
C TRP A 598 -22.90 -6.56 -8.31
N ASN A 599 -23.03 -6.02 -9.53
CA ASN A 599 -22.55 -6.71 -10.74
C ASN A 599 -21.06 -6.43 -11.06
N ALA A 600 -20.52 -5.35 -10.49
CA ALA A 600 -19.17 -4.85 -10.68
C ALA A 600 -18.67 -4.19 -9.40
N MET A 601 -17.40 -4.43 -9.10
CA MET A 601 -16.64 -3.85 -8.00
C MET A 601 -15.25 -3.53 -8.52
N TYR A 602 -14.64 -2.49 -7.96
CA TYR A 602 -13.29 -2.10 -8.35
C TYR A 602 -12.25 -3.09 -7.83
N ASP A 603 -12.42 -3.61 -6.61
CA ASP A 603 -11.54 -4.61 -6.01
C ASP A 603 -12.15 -5.37 -4.83
N ALA A 604 -11.36 -6.24 -4.20
CA ALA A 604 -11.64 -6.89 -2.93
C ALA A 604 -11.91 -5.90 -1.76
N ILE A 605 -12.95 -6.20 -0.99
CA ILE A 605 -13.53 -5.40 0.09
C ILE A 605 -13.43 -6.03 1.47
N VAL A 606 -13.13 -7.32 1.57
CA VAL A 606 -13.13 -8.01 2.88
C VAL A 606 -11.94 -7.55 3.72
N VAL A 607 -12.22 -7.05 4.94
CA VAL A 607 -11.20 -6.62 5.91
C VAL A 607 -11.18 -7.48 7.17
N ASN A 608 -12.34 -7.70 7.82
CA ASN A 608 -12.57 -8.50 9.05
C ASN A 608 -11.28 -9.12 9.63
N PHE A 609 -10.48 -8.31 10.33
CA PHE A 609 -9.19 -8.77 10.84
C PHE A 609 -9.30 -9.85 11.92
N PRO A 610 -10.33 -9.89 12.80
CA PRO A 610 -10.49 -10.99 13.74
C PRO A 610 -10.42 -12.37 13.08
N ASP A 611 -11.14 -12.55 11.97
CA ASP A 611 -11.15 -13.83 11.25
C ASP A 611 -9.94 -13.99 10.31
N LEU A 612 -9.57 -12.94 9.58
CA LEU A 612 -8.46 -12.99 8.61
C LEU A 612 -7.09 -13.13 9.27
N ARG A 613 -6.89 -12.54 10.46
CA ARG A 613 -5.64 -12.63 11.26
C ARG A 613 -5.76 -13.63 12.42
N GLY A 614 -6.97 -14.06 12.75
CA GLY A 614 -7.19 -15.22 13.59
C GLY A 614 -7.07 -14.92 15.07
N PHE A 615 -7.65 -13.82 15.56
CA PHE A 615 -7.85 -13.51 16.97
C PHE A 615 -9.34 -13.40 17.33
N THR A 616 -9.68 -13.59 18.61
CA THR A 616 -11.03 -13.48 19.14
C THR A 616 -11.32 -12.03 19.51
N ILE A 617 -12.48 -11.54 19.10
CA ILE A 617 -13.12 -10.33 19.64
C ILE A 617 -14.52 -10.67 20.14
N GLU A 618 -15.03 -9.89 21.07
CA GLU A 618 -16.44 -9.91 21.48
C GLU A 618 -17.04 -8.52 21.33
N GLU A 619 -18.26 -8.44 20.80
CA GLU A 619 -19.04 -7.20 20.79
C GLU A 619 -19.82 -7.07 22.11
N VAL A 620 -19.68 -5.94 22.78
CA VAL A 620 -20.48 -5.59 23.96
C VAL A 620 -21.41 -4.43 23.62
N ARG A 621 -22.71 -4.64 23.85
CA ARG A 621 -23.80 -3.68 23.55
C ARG A 621 -24.36 -3.01 24.82
N ILE A 622 -23.65 -3.12 25.94
CA ILE A 622 -24.06 -2.54 27.23
C ILE A 622 -23.28 -1.25 27.44
N GLU A 623 -24.01 -0.13 27.59
CA GLU A 623 -23.41 1.16 27.93
C GLU A 623 -22.66 1.09 29.26
N ASP A 624 -21.53 1.79 29.33
CA ASP A 624 -20.72 1.95 30.54
C ASP A 624 -20.23 0.62 31.17
N ALA A 625 -20.24 -0.48 30.40
CA ALA A 625 -19.91 -1.83 30.90
C ALA A 625 -18.49 -1.95 31.50
N PHE A 626 -17.58 -1.06 31.09
CA PHE A 626 -16.20 -1.00 31.57
C PHE A 626 -15.87 0.27 32.37
N GLU A 627 -16.87 1.08 32.72
CA GLU A 627 -16.66 2.34 33.44
C GLU A 627 -15.97 2.09 34.80
N GLY A 628 -14.86 2.79 35.04
CA GLY A 628 -14.11 2.73 36.29
C GLY A 628 -13.35 1.42 36.55
N VAL A 629 -13.35 0.48 35.59
CA VAL A 629 -12.62 -0.80 35.67
C VAL A 629 -11.61 -1.01 34.53
N ALA A 630 -11.46 -0.03 33.64
CA ALA A 630 -10.44 0.01 32.60
C ALA A 630 -9.75 1.39 32.55
N GLU A 631 -8.51 1.41 32.05
CA GLU A 631 -7.70 2.62 31.89
C GLU A 631 -7.10 2.67 30.48
N ALA A 632 -6.98 3.87 29.90
CA ALA A 632 -6.39 4.08 28.58
C ALA A 632 -4.93 3.59 28.52
N VAL A 633 -4.55 2.99 27.39
CA VAL A 633 -3.18 2.55 27.11
C VAL A 633 -2.61 3.27 25.89
N SER A 634 -1.28 3.36 25.83
CA SER A 634 -0.56 3.99 24.70
C SER A 634 0.33 3.00 23.93
N GLU A 635 0.45 1.76 24.39
CA GLU A 635 1.21 0.69 23.74
C GLU A 635 0.57 -0.67 24.03
N ALA A 636 0.77 -1.64 23.13
CA ALA A 636 0.36 -3.01 23.39
C ALA A 636 1.38 -3.75 24.26
N GLU A 637 0.91 -4.37 25.35
CA GLU A 637 1.71 -5.38 26.06
C GLU A 637 1.63 -6.74 25.35
N TYR A 638 2.76 -7.15 24.77
CA TYR A 638 2.90 -8.45 24.14
C TYR A 638 3.00 -9.59 25.15
N PRO A 639 2.32 -10.74 24.90
CA PRO A 639 2.42 -11.89 25.78
C PRO A 639 3.81 -12.53 25.68
N THR A 640 4.26 -13.17 26.78
CA THR A 640 5.58 -13.81 26.87
C THR A 640 5.48 -15.33 27.00
N THR A 641 6.49 -16.04 26.53
CA THR A 641 6.57 -17.51 26.64
C THR A 641 6.82 -17.93 28.09
N ALA A 642 5.78 -18.43 28.76
CA ALA A 642 5.90 -19.02 30.09
C ALA A 642 6.24 -20.52 29.99
N VAL A 643 7.32 -20.95 30.64
CA VAL A 643 7.70 -22.37 30.70
C VAL A 643 7.58 -22.90 32.12
N GLU A 644 6.50 -23.64 32.37
CA GLU A 644 6.29 -24.28 33.67
C GLU A 644 7.08 -25.58 33.82
N LYS A 645 7.37 -25.94 35.07
CA LYS A 645 8.00 -27.22 35.47
C LYS A 645 9.40 -27.41 34.85
N ASN A 646 10.08 -28.50 35.22
CA ASN A 646 11.38 -28.85 34.65
C ASN A 646 11.29 -30.22 33.98
N LYS A 647 10.94 -30.23 32.69
CA LYS A 647 10.85 -31.45 31.87
C LYS A 647 11.88 -31.42 30.74
N GLY A 648 12.24 -32.60 30.22
CA GLY A 648 13.23 -32.70 29.14
C GLY A 648 12.70 -32.19 27.79
N HIS A 649 11.40 -32.35 27.53
CA HIS A 649 10.76 -31.95 26.29
C HIS A 649 9.45 -31.22 26.58
N TYR A 650 9.11 -30.31 25.68
CA TYR A 650 7.90 -29.52 25.70
C TYR A 650 7.23 -29.62 24.35
N VAL A 651 5.91 -29.55 24.39
CA VAL A 651 5.07 -29.35 23.22
C VAL A 651 4.90 -27.84 23.03
N VAL A 652 5.10 -27.35 21.81
CA VAL A 652 4.79 -26.00 21.35
C VAL A 652 3.52 -26.12 20.51
N LYS A 653 2.44 -25.48 20.96
CA LYS A 653 1.16 -25.54 20.27
C LYS A 653 1.22 -24.80 18.93
N ASN A 654 0.63 -25.37 17.89
CA ASN A 654 0.57 -24.77 16.55
C ASN A 654 -0.61 -23.79 16.40
N VAL A 655 -0.67 -22.76 17.24
CA VAL A 655 -1.85 -21.86 17.36
C VAL A 655 -1.60 -20.44 16.86
N ASN A 656 -0.36 -20.09 16.51
CA ASN A 656 0.01 -18.77 15.99
C ASN A 656 1.21 -18.87 15.03
N ASN A 657 1.49 -17.79 14.29
CA ASN A 657 2.57 -17.76 13.31
C ASN A 657 3.97 -17.70 13.97
N GLU A 658 4.09 -17.22 15.21
CA GLU A 658 5.34 -17.24 15.98
C GLU A 658 5.85 -18.66 16.24
N ALA A 659 4.95 -19.63 16.43
CA ALA A 659 5.30 -21.04 16.55
C ALA A 659 5.97 -21.59 15.27
N VAL A 660 5.46 -21.22 14.09
CA VAL A 660 6.04 -21.62 12.80
C VAL A 660 7.42 -21.00 12.62
N LYS A 661 7.57 -19.70 12.87
CA LYS A 661 8.86 -18.99 12.80
C LYS A 661 9.90 -19.62 13.72
N ALA A 662 9.52 -19.93 14.95
CA ALA A 662 10.38 -20.61 15.93
C ALA A 662 10.82 -22.00 15.46
N VAL A 663 9.91 -22.79 14.88
CA VAL A 663 10.23 -24.11 14.32
C VAL A 663 11.21 -23.97 13.15
N ASN A 664 10.99 -23.03 12.24
CA ASN A 664 11.89 -22.78 11.12
C ASN A 664 13.29 -22.29 11.57
N GLU A 665 13.39 -21.44 12.61
CA GLU A 665 14.68 -21.06 13.20
C GLU A 665 15.42 -22.30 13.78
N LEU A 666 14.70 -23.16 14.49
CA LEU A 666 15.29 -24.39 15.05
C LEU A 666 15.77 -25.35 13.94
N LEU A 667 14.97 -25.56 12.91
CA LEU A 667 15.32 -26.45 11.79
C LEU A 667 16.52 -25.92 11.00
N SER A 668 16.53 -24.62 10.65
CA SER A 668 17.63 -23.99 9.91
C SER A 668 18.95 -24.00 10.69
N THR A 669 18.90 -24.02 12.03
CA THR A 669 20.09 -24.16 12.89
C THR A 669 20.44 -25.61 13.24
N GLY A 670 19.84 -26.58 12.54
CA GLY A 670 20.12 -28.02 12.67
C GLY A 670 19.63 -28.65 13.97
N LYS A 671 18.68 -28.01 14.67
CA LYS A 671 18.04 -28.55 15.87
C LYS A 671 16.95 -29.55 15.51
N SER A 672 16.71 -30.49 16.43
CA SER A 672 15.69 -31.52 16.22
C SER A 672 14.33 -31.00 16.68
N VAL A 673 13.38 -30.96 15.76
CA VAL A 673 11.96 -30.77 16.04
C VAL A 673 11.22 -32.08 15.76
N SER A 674 10.25 -32.42 16.59
CA SER A 674 9.33 -33.54 16.37
C SER A 674 7.90 -33.04 16.41
N VAL A 675 6.95 -33.90 16.07
CA VAL A 675 5.52 -33.59 16.01
C VAL A 675 4.75 -34.61 16.83
N ALA A 676 3.80 -34.15 17.63
CA ALA A 676 2.87 -35.00 18.36
C ALA A 676 1.95 -35.74 17.37
N THR A 677 1.90 -37.07 17.45
CA THR A 677 1.13 -37.90 16.49
C THR A 677 -0.22 -38.37 17.02
N ALA A 678 -0.62 -37.86 18.17
CA ALA A 678 -1.91 -38.05 18.82
C ALA A 678 -2.07 -36.96 19.89
N ASP A 679 -3.32 -36.66 20.24
CA ASP A 679 -3.65 -35.70 21.29
C ASP A 679 -3.11 -36.16 22.65
N GLY A 680 -2.90 -35.19 23.55
CA GLY A 680 -2.54 -35.45 24.93
C GLY A 680 -3.01 -34.36 25.88
N ASN A 681 -2.38 -34.28 27.04
CA ASN A 681 -2.84 -33.36 28.07
C ASN A 681 -2.45 -31.91 27.75
N GLY A 682 -3.38 -31.15 27.17
CA GLY A 682 -3.20 -29.73 26.85
C GLY A 682 -2.49 -29.46 25.52
N TYR A 683 -2.44 -30.45 24.62
CA TYR A 683 -1.89 -30.32 23.27
C TYR A 683 -2.57 -31.32 22.31
N SER A 684 -2.52 -31.01 21.02
CA SER A 684 -3.19 -31.74 19.94
C SER A 684 -2.20 -32.47 19.03
N LYS A 685 -2.70 -33.43 18.26
CA LYS A 685 -1.97 -33.99 17.12
C LYS A 685 -1.55 -32.87 16.17
N GLY A 686 -0.31 -32.91 15.72
CA GLY A 686 0.29 -31.91 14.83
C GLY A 686 1.04 -30.79 15.56
N ASP A 687 0.91 -30.67 16.88
CA ASP A 687 1.73 -29.75 17.66
C ASP A 687 3.22 -30.16 17.66
N TYR A 688 4.10 -29.17 17.73
CA TYR A 688 5.54 -29.38 17.66
C TYR A 688 6.10 -29.80 19.02
N VAL A 689 7.17 -30.58 19.03
CA VAL A 689 7.83 -31.08 20.23
C VAL A 689 9.31 -30.77 20.14
N ILE A 690 9.81 -30.03 21.12
CA ILE A 690 11.20 -29.57 21.17
C ILE A 690 11.84 -29.87 22.52
N HIS A 691 13.16 -29.99 22.51
CA HIS A 691 13.93 -30.19 23.73
C HIS A 691 13.98 -28.90 24.55
N ARG A 692 13.92 -29.01 25.88
CA ARG A 692 13.90 -27.84 26.79
C ARG A 692 15.07 -26.89 26.55
N LYS A 693 16.27 -27.41 26.25
CA LYS A 693 17.45 -26.56 25.98
C LYS A 693 17.20 -25.61 24.82
N ASP A 694 16.58 -26.09 23.75
CA ASP A 694 16.35 -25.31 22.55
C ASP A 694 15.17 -24.35 22.75
N LEU A 695 14.08 -24.79 23.42
CA LEU A 695 13.01 -23.89 23.88
C LEU A 695 13.55 -22.71 24.70
N MET A 696 14.42 -22.99 25.67
CA MET A 696 14.99 -21.94 26.53
C MET A 696 15.90 -20.96 25.77
N ALA A 697 16.41 -21.35 24.60
CA ALA A 697 17.24 -20.48 23.77
C ALA A 697 16.40 -19.50 22.92
N ILE A 698 15.15 -19.86 22.59
CA ILE A 698 14.29 -19.08 21.69
C ILE A 698 13.06 -18.46 22.37
N LYS A 699 12.76 -18.84 23.61
CA LYS A 699 11.53 -18.40 24.33
C LYS A 699 11.39 -16.87 24.49
N ASP A 700 12.50 -16.14 24.40
CA ASP A 700 12.54 -14.67 24.54
C ASP A 700 12.51 -13.98 23.16
N SER A 701 12.69 -14.73 22.08
CA SER A 701 12.58 -14.23 20.69
C SER A 701 11.17 -14.35 20.14
N TYR A 702 10.42 -15.38 20.56
CA TYR A 702 9.10 -15.74 20.06
C TYR A 702 8.09 -15.94 21.18
N TYR A 703 6.83 -15.65 20.91
CA TYR A 703 5.72 -16.03 21.79
C TYR A 703 5.23 -17.45 21.48
N LEU A 704 5.44 -18.37 22.42
CA LEU A 704 5.13 -19.78 22.30
C LEU A 704 4.20 -20.23 23.42
N GLU A 705 3.07 -20.81 23.05
CA GLU A 705 2.25 -21.56 24.01
C GLU A 705 2.83 -22.96 24.18
N VAL A 706 3.30 -23.25 25.39
CA VAL A 706 3.99 -24.52 25.68
C VAL A 706 3.38 -25.30 26.83
N VAL A 707 3.36 -26.62 26.66
CA VAL A 707 3.02 -27.56 27.74
C VAL A 707 4.08 -28.67 27.84
N PRO A 708 4.30 -29.27 29.02
CA PRO A 708 5.27 -30.34 29.14
C PRO A 708 4.79 -31.61 28.40
N LEU A 709 5.69 -32.28 27.68
CA LEU A 709 5.37 -33.53 26.99
C LEU A 709 5.08 -34.66 27.99
N ASP A 710 4.01 -35.44 27.76
CA ASP A 710 3.71 -36.62 28.56
C ASP A 710 4.71 -37.76 28.29
N ASN A 711 5.05 -38.54 29.32
CA ASN A 711 6.06 -39.60 29.22
C ASN A 711 5.71 -40.73 28.21
N LYS A 712 4.47 -40.82 27.74
CA LYS A 712 3.96 -41.86 26.82
C LYS A 712 3.59 -41.34 25.43
N SER A 713 3.80 -40.05 25.16
CA SER A 713 3.41 -39.42 23.90
C SER A 713 4.18 -40.01 22.73
N LYS A 714 3.46 -40.34 21.65
CA LYS A 714 4.08 -40.77 20.40
C LYS A 714 4.38 -39.55 19.55
N VAL A 715 5.67 -39.34 19.27
CA VAL A 715 6.15 -38.26 18.42
C VAL A 715 6.81 -38.83 17.17
N GLU A 716 6.80 -38.07 16.08
CA GLU A 716 7.56 -38.35 14.85
C GLU A 716 8.52 -37.18 14.60
N LYS A 717 9.76 -37.47 14.21
CA LYS A 717 10.75 -36.42 13.97
C LYS A 717 10.51 -35.78 12.59
N LEU A 718 10.66 -34.46 12.49
CA LEU A 718 10.73 -33.78 11.19
C LEU A 718 12.07 -34.10 10.50
N GLU A 719 12.05 -34.21 9.18
CA GLU A 719 13.23 -34.57 8.39
C GLU A 719 14.28 -33.44 8.30
N GLY A 720 13.85 -32.18 8.49
CA GLY A 720 14.74 -31.01 8.46
C GLY A 720 14.01 -29.78 7.94
N THR A 721 14.76 -28.76 7.53
CA THR A 721 14.22 -27.61 6.80
C THR A 721 13.90 -28.03 5.37
N PRO A 722 12.64 -27.98 4.93
CA PRO A 722 12.29 -28.25 3.54
C PRO A 722 12.79 -27.12 2.64
N LYS A 723 13.27 -27.48 1.46
CA LYS A 723 13.61 -26.52 0.41
C LYS A 723 12.33 -26.10 -0.33
N VAL A 724 11.96 -24.83 -0.21
CA VAL A 724 10.70 -24.32 -0.76
C VAL A 724 10.99 -23.48 -2.00
N ALA A 725 10.37 -23.82 -3.14
CA ALA A 725 10.28 -22.92 -4.28
C ALA A 725 8.93 -22.20 -4.28
N VAL A 726 8.91 -20.97 -4.79
CA VAL A 726 7.66 -20.21 -4.99
C VAL A 726 7.62 -19.58 -6.36
N ILE A 727 6.50 -19.76 -7.05
CA ILE A 727 6.32 -19.30 -8.42
C ILE A 727 5.61 -17.94 -8.43
N GLY A 728 6.20 -16.95 -9.09
CA GLY A 728 5.52 -15.77 -9.61
C GLY A 728 4.87 -14.75 -8.65
N SER A 729 4.69 -15.01 -7.35
CA SER A 729 3.96 -14.09 -6.43
C SER A 729 4.84 -13.35 -5.42
N GLY A 730 4.72 -12.01 -5.39
CA GLY A 730 5.35 -11.13 -4.39
C GLY A 730 4.86 -11.42 -2.97
N ALA A 731 3.55 -11.47 -2.76
CA ALA A 731 2.95 -11.78 -1.47
C ALA A 731 3.38 -13.16 -0.93
N SER A 732 3.43 -14.19 -1.77
CA SER A 732 3.84 -15.53 -1.32
C SER A 732 5.32 -15.59 -0.95
N ARG A 733 6.19 -14.93 -1.74
CA ARG A 733 7.61 -14.77 -1.38
C ARG A 733 7.77 -14.03 -0.06
N PHE A 734 7.01 -12.96 0.13
CA PHE A 734 7.04 -12.15 1.34
C PHE A 734 6.62 -12.96 2.58
N VAL A 735 5.48 -13.63 2.52
CA VAL A 735 4.95 -14.43 3.63
C VAL A 735 5.86 -15.62 3.95
N LEU A 736 6.35 -16.36 2.95
CA LEU A 736 7.27 -17.49 3.20
C LEU A 736 8.55 -17.03 3.90
N LYS A 737 9.13 -15.89 3.48
CA LYS A 737 10.28 -15.29 4.17
C LYS A 737 9.92 -14.84 5.59
N GLN A 738 8.75 -14.22 5.78
CA GLN A 738 8.26 -13.79 7.10
C GLN A 738 8.08 -14.98 8.06
N LEU A 739 7.65 -16.13 7.55
CA LEU A 739 7.53 -17.38 8.32
C LEU A 739 8.88 -18.09 8.54
N GLY A 740 9.98 -17.59 7.96
CA GLY A 740 11.33 -18.13 8.14
C GLY A 740 11.70 -19.26 7.17
N PHE A 741 10.97 -19.45 6.07
CA PHE A 741 11.35 -20.40 5.04
C PHE A 741 12.46 -19.83 4.14
N GLU A 742 13.42 -20.67 3.80
CA GLU A 742 14.42 -20.36 2.78
C GLU A 742 13.85 -20.70 1.40
N ILE A 743 13.87 -19.71 0.50
CA ILE A 743 13.37 -19.87 -0.87
C ILE A 743 14.51 -20.32 -1.77
N THR A 744 14.28 -21.40 -2.53
CA THR A 744 15.21 -21.95 -3.52
C THR A 744 14.61 -21.95 -4.93
N SER A 745 15.38 -22.43 -5.92
CA SER A 745 14.90 -22.68 -7.28
C SER A 745 14.05 -23.95 -7.36
N VAL A 746 13.22 -24.05 -8.39
CA VAL A 746 12.29 -25.19 -8.58
C VAL A 746 13.05 -26.52 -8.69
N GLU A 747 14.23 -26.51 -9.31
CA GLU A 747 15.06 -27.70 -9.55
C GLU A 747 15.63 -28.31 -8.26
N GLU A 748 15.78 -27.50 -7.21
CA GLU A 748 16.28 -27.94 -5.92
C GLU A 748 15.19 -28.15 -4.87
N ALA A 749 13.93 -27.85 -5.20
CA ALA A 749 12.85 -27.79 -4.24
C ALA A 749 12.34 -29.18 -3.83
N ASP A 750 12.07 -29.32 -2.53
CA ASP A 750 11.28 -30.44 -1.99
C ASP A 750 9.78 -30.17 -2.20
N VAL A 751 9.39 -28.89 -2.17
CA VAL A 751 8.02 -28.44 -2.36
C VAL A 751 7.94 -27.15 -3.16
N ILE A 752 6.99 -27.10 -4.10
CA ILE A 752 6.67 -25.92 -4.91
C ILE A 752 5.36 -25.30 -4.38
N VAL A 753 5.41 -24.02 -4.04
CA VAL A 753 4.21 -23.21 -3.73
C VAL A 753 3.86 -22.38 -4.95
N ASP A 754 2.69 -22.63 -5.53
CA ASP A 754 2.24 -21.97 -6.76
C ASP A 754 0.85 -21.35 -6.56
N PRO A 755 0.78 -20.01 -6.44
CA PRO A 755 -0.46 -19.25 -6.46
C PRO A 755 -0.82 -18.71 -7.86
N THR A 756 -0.02 -19.02 -8.88
CA THR A 756 -0.11 -18.40 -10.22
C THR A 756 -0.67 -19.34 -11.30
N GLY A 757 -0.55 -20.65 -11.09
CA GLY A 757 -1.06 -21.68 -11.99
C GLY A 757 -0.09 -22.02 -13.12
N GLN A 758 1.23 -22.00 -12.86
CA GLN A 758 2.21 -22.43 -13.86
C GLN A 758 2.31 -23.96 -13.95
N VAL A 759 2.12 -24.67 -12.82
CA VAL A 759 2.10 -26.15 -12.71
C VAL A 759 3.30 -26.84 -13.39
N ASP A 760 4.34 -27.17 -12.61
CA ASP A 760 5.50 -27.93 -13.12
C ASP A 760 5.25 -29.44 -13.06
N ASN A 761 4.66 -29.99 -14.13
CA ASN A 761 4.38 -31.42 -14.24
C ASN A 761 5.66 -32.28 -14.19
N GLU A 762 6.80 -31.78 -14.70
CA GLU A 762 8.04 -32.56 -14.75
C GLU A 762 8.63 -32.71 -13.34
N ALA A 763 8.67 -31.63 -12.56
CA ALA A 763 9.10 -31.65 -11.17
C ALA A 763 8.21 -32.58 -10.31
N ILE A 764 6.88 -32.51 -10.48
CA ILE A 764 5.95 -33.37 -9.73
C ILE A 764 6.14 -34.85 -10.10
N ALA A 765 6.31 -35.16 -11.38
CA ALA A 765 6.61 -36.52 -11.83
C ALA A 765 7.96 -37.04 -11.31
N ALA A 766 8.92 -36.13 -11.07
CA ALA A 766 10.21 -36.44 -10.46
C ALA A 766 10.15 -36.61 -8.92
N GLY A 767 9.03 -36.27 -8.28
CA GLY A 767 8.80 -36.49 -6.85
C GLY A 767 8.70 -35.21 -6.00
N THR A 768 8.78 -34.02 -6.59
CA THR A 768 8.62 -32.75 -5.86
C THR A 768 7.15 -32.50 -5.51
N SER A 769 6.86 -32.25 -4.24
CA SER A 769 5.49 -31.95 -3.79
C SER A 769 5.01 -30.58 -4.29
N TYR A 770 3.71 -30.40 -4.44
CA TYR A 770 3.10 -29.20 -5.02
C TYR A 770 1.94 -28.70 -4.16
N ILE A 771 1.96 -27.40 -3.86
CA ILE A 771 0.92 -26.69 -3.13
C ILE A 771 0.33 -25.63 -4.06
N GLY A 772 -0.90 -25.86 -4.51
CA GLY A 772 -1.64 -24.95 -5.37
C GLY A 772 -2.64 -24.10 -4.59
N ILE A 773 -2.68 -22.79 -4.84
CA ILE A 773 -3.53 -21.83 -4.11
C ILE A 773 -4.37 -21.01 -5.09
N GLY A 774 -5.69 -20.99 -4.90
CA GLY A 774 -6.63 -20.17 -5.64
C GLY A 774 -7.11 -20.77 -6.97
N GLY A 775 -8.19 -20.20 -7.50
CA GLY A 775 -8.92 -20.74 -8.65
C GLY A 775 -8.13 -20.85 -9.95
N ARG A 776 -7.19 -19.93 -10.23
CA ARG A 776 -6.34 -20.00 -11.43
C ARG A 776 -5.43 -21.23 -11.40
N VAL A 777 -4.97 -21.63 -10.22
CA VAL A 777 -4.17 -22.84 -10.05
C VAL A 777 -5.03 -24.08 -10.22
N LEU A 778 -6.24 -24.11 -9.67
CA LEU A 778 -7.18 -25.21 -9.92
C LEU A 778 -7.45 -25.39 -11.42
N GLN A 779 -7.60 -24.28 -12.16
CA GLN A 779 -7.72 -24.29 -13.61
C GLN A 779 -6.50 -24.92 -14.29
N ALA A 780 -5.31 -24.48 -13.92
CA ALA A 780 -4.07 -24.98 -14.50
C ALA A 780 -3.87 -26.48 -14.21
N VAL A 781 -4.13 -26.93 -12.98
CA VAL A 781 -4.01 -28.35 -12.60
C VAL A 781 -5.02 -29.22 -13.34
N LYS A 782 -6.26 -28.74 -13.53
CA LYS A 782 -7.25 -29.44 -14.36
C LYS A 782 -6.77 -29.56 -15.81
N HIS A 783 -6.24 -28.48 -16.38
CA HIS A 783 -5.75 -28.47 -17.76
C HIS A 783 -4.47 -29.31 -17.95
N SER A 784 -3.62 -29.40 -16.93
CA SER A 784 -2.39 -30.18 -16.99
C SER A 784 -2.64 -31.69 -17.03
N GLY A 785 -3.81 -32.13 -16.55
CA GLY A 785 -4.22 -33.54 -16.55
C GLY A 785 -3.47 -34.40 -15.53
N ILE A 786 -2.73 -33.78 -14.60
CA ILE A 786 -1.90 -34.50 -13.62
C ILE A 786 -2.71 -35.26 -12.56
N LEU A 787 -3.97 -34.87 -12.34
CA LEU A 787 -4.87 -35.51 -11.38
C LEU A 787 -6.11 -36.08 -12.09
N GLU A 788 -6.18 -37.40 -12.22
CA GLU A 788 -7.37 -38.09 -12.70
C GLU A 788 -8.52 -37.95 -11.69
N GLY A 789 -9.73 -37.65 -12.16
CA GLY A 789 -10.94 -37.48 -11.32
C GLY A 789 -11.05 -36.13 -10.60
N PHE A 790 -10.04 -35.26 -10.70
CA PHE A 790 -10.12 -33.88 -10.20
C PHE A 790 -10.96 -33.00 -11.14
N ASP A 791 -11.88 -32.23 -10.56
CA ASP A 791 -12.61 -31.18 -11.25
C ASP A 791 -12.92 -30.00 -10.31
N PHE A 792 -13.04 -28.82 -10.90
CA PHE A 792 -13.36 -27.59 -10.20
C PHE A 792 -14.24 -26.70 -11.11
N THR A 793 -14.90 -25.73 -10.49
CA THR A 793 -15.60 -24.67 -11.20
C THR A 793 -15.51 -23.36 -10.44
N HIS A 794 -16.00 -22.29 -11.05
CA HIS A 794 -15.96 -20.94 -10.48
C HIS A 794 -17.08 -20.08 -11.04
N THR A 795 -17.30 -18.93 -10.40
CA THR A 795 -18.15 -17.85 -10.91
C THR A 795 -17.31 -16.84 -11.69
N LYS A 796 -16.46 -16.06 -11.00
CA LYS A 796 -15.40 -15.23 -11.56
C LYS A 796 -14.17 -15.29 -10.67
N PHE A 797 -12.97 -15.17 -11.27
CA PHE A 797 -11.70 -15.14 -10.54
C PHE A 797 -11.42 -13.83 -9.77
N THR A 798 -12.38 -12.92 -9.73
CA THR A 798 -12.34 -11.68 -8.95
C THR A 798 -13.40 -11.66 -7.85
N HIS A 799 -14.31 -12.65 -7.81
CA HIS A 799 -15.26 -12.76 -6.72
C HIS A 799 -14.56 -13.26 -5.47
N GLU A 800 -14.97 -12.74 -4.33
CA GLU A 800 -14.38 -13.03 -3.05
C GLU A 800 -15.41 -13.25 -1.96
N GLY A 801 -15.02 -13.95 -0.91
CA GLY A 801 -15.90 -14.15 0.21
C GLY A 801 -15.20 -14.77 1.41
N LEU A 802 -15.62 -14.29 2.57
CA LEU A 802 -15.34 -14.88 3.86
C LEU A 802 -16.45 -15.90 4.17
N LEU A 803 -16.08 -17.17 4.34
CA LEU A 803 -17.03 -18.29 4.41
C LEU A 803 -16.85 -19.10 5.69
N LYS A 804 -17.95 -19.54 6.29
CA LYS A 804 -17.96 -20.58 7.32
C LYS A 804 -17.64 -21.92 6.68
N THR A 805 -16.70 -22.65 7.27
CA THR A 805 -16.18 -23.92 6.76
C THR A 805 -16.14 -24.99 7.84
N PHE A 806 -16.15 -26.25 7.42
CA PHE A 806 -15.71 -27.38 8.23
C PHE A 806 -14.27 -27.73 7.86
N VAL A 807 -13.42 -27.85 8.89
CA VAL A 807 -12.01 -28.22 8.74
C VAL A 807 -11.78 -29.62 9.32
N ASN A 808 -11.12 -30.48 8.55
CA ASN A 808 -10.80 -31.84 8.96
C ASN A 808 -9.67 -31.83 9.99
N THR A 809 -9.99 -31.75 11.29
CA THR A 809 -9.01 -31.75 12.39
C THR A 809 -8.27 -33.09 12.55
N ASP A 810 -8.65 -34.12 11.79
CA ASP A 810 -7.93 -35.38 11.76
C ASP A 810 -6.72 -35.39 10.81
N SER A 811 -6.57 -34.38 9.93
CA SER A 811 -5.36 -34.22 9.12
C SER A 811 -4.23 -33.53 9.91
N PHE A 812 -2.97 -33.80 9.55
CA PHE A 812 -1.85 -33.00 10.07
C PHE A 812 -1.78 -31.63 9.38
N LEU A 813 -2.29 -31.51 8.15
CA LEU A 813 -2.18 -30.29 7.34
C LEU A 813 -3.07 -29.15 7.87
N THR A 814 -4.08 -29.50 8.65
CA THR A 814 -5.05 -28.59 9.29
C THR A 814 -4.84 -28.52 10.82
N SER A 815 -3.70 -29.01 11.32
CA SER A 815 -3.37 -28.91 12.74
C SER A 815 -3.40 -27.46 13.22
N GLY A 816 -3.98 -27.23 14.40
CA GLY A 816 -4.05 -25.90 15.01
C GLY A 816 -5.27 -25.08 14.62
N TYR A 817 -6.20 -25.67 13.87
CA TYR A 817 -7.53 -25.11 13.57
C TYR A 817 -8.62 -25.91 14.29
N GLY A 818 -9.74 -25.24 14.57
CA GLY A 818 -10.97 -25.85 15.05
C GLY A 818 -11.69 -26.64 13.96
N THR A 819 -12.76 -27.34 14.34
CA THR A 819 -13.62 -28.05 13.37
C THR A 819 -14.45 -27.11 12.51
N GLU A 820 -14.69 -25.90 12.99
CA GLU A 820 -15.39 -24.82 12.29
C GLU A 820 -14.47 -23.62 12.25
N GLU A 821 -14.24 -23.09 11.05
CA GLU A 821 -13.39 -21.93 10.82
C GLU A 821 -14.03 -21.02 9.80
N ILE A 822 -13.75 -19.73 9.90
CA ILE A 822 -14.11 -18.73 8.91
C ILE A 822 -12.87 -18.48 8.05
N LEU A 823 -12.96 -18.81 6.75
CA LEU A 823 -11.83 -18.80 5.83
C LEU A 823 -12.18 -18.01 4.56
N TYR A 824 -11.16 -17.47 3.91
CA TYR A 824 -11.31 -16.47 2.85
C TYR A 824 -10.80 -16.95 1.49
N GLY A 825 -11.53 -16.64 0.43
CA GLY A 825 -11.11 -16.86 -0.95
C GLY A 825 -11.43 -15.65 -1.83
N THR A 826 -10.63 -15.45 -2.87
CA THR A 826 -10.67 -14.28 -3.78
C THR A 826 -10.78 -14.66 -5.26
N SER A 827 -11.14 -15.91 -5.52
CA SER A 827 -11.20 -16.47 -6.87
C SER A 827 -12.55 -17.05 -7.25
N GLY A 828 -13.58 -16.87 -6.42
CA GLY A 828 -14.94 -17.33 -6.67
C GLY A 828 -15.06 -18.81 -7.04
N SER A 829 -14.15 -19.65 -6.52
CA SER A 829 -13.86 -21.01 -7.00
C SER A 829 -14.12 -22.08 -5.95
N TRP A 830 -14.47 -23.30 -6.41
CA TRP A 830 -14.59 -24.50 -5.57
C TRP A 830 -14.34 -25.79 -6.34
N ILE A 831 -14.10 -26.86 -5.57
CA ILE A 831 -13.70 -28.17 -6.09
C ILE A 831 -14.95 -29.06 -6.15
N THR A 832 -15.33 -29.46 -7.36
CA THR A 832 -16.55 -30.25 -7.61
C THR A 832 -16.30 -31.75 -7.55
N SER A 833 -15.07 -32.19 -7.78
CA SER A 833 -14.66 -33.58 -7.55
C SER A 833 -13.18 -33.65 -7.18
N VAL A 834 -12.86 -34.60 -6.30
CA VAL A 834 -11.49 -34.91 -5.89
C VAL A 834 -11.09 -36.29 -6.41
N PRO A 835 -9.79 -36.55 -6.64
CA PRO A 835 -9.30 -37.86 -7.02
C PRO A 835 -9.66 -38.97 -6.03
N ASP A 836 -9.73 -40.22 -6.51
CA ASP A 836 -10.01 -41.38 -5.67
C ASP A 836 -8.95 -41.54 -4.56
N GLY A 837 -9.41 -41.58 -3.30
CA GLY A 837 -8.53 -41.71 -2.14
C GLY A 837 -7.88 -40.40 -1.67
N ALA A 838 -8.20 -39.27 -2.31
CA ALA A 838 -7.87 -37.95 -1.80
C ALA A 838 -8.51 -37.70 -0.43
N GLU A 839 -7.83 -36.91 0.40
CA GLU A 839 -8.30 -36.49 1.70
C GLU A 839 -8.82 -35.05 1.62
N THR A 840 -10.11 -34.86 1.85
CA THR A 840 -10.72 -33.53 1.99
C THR A 840 -10.20 -32.87 3.28
N LEU A 841 -9.72 -31.65 3.15
CA LEU A 841 -9.17 -30.85 4.24
C LEU A 841 -10.18 -29.80 4.72
N ILE A 842 -10.85 -29.12 3.78
CA ILE A 842 -11.77 -28.02 4.04
C ILE A 842 -13.02 -28.21 3.17
N GLN A 843 -14.18 -28.01 3.77
CA GLN A 843 -15.49 -28.02 3.09
C GLN A 843 -16.26 -26.76 3.50
N VAL A 844 -16.91 -26.08 2.55
CA VAL A 844 -17.80 -24.95 2.87
C VAL A 844 -19.06 -25.48 3.56
N GLN A 845 -19.55 -24.80 4.59
CA GLN A 845 -20.77 -25.22 5.28
C GLN A 845 -21.99 -25.19 4.35
N ASP A 846 -22.96 -26.07 4.61
CA ASP A 846 -24.26 -26.11 3.91
C ASP A 846 -25.36 -25.55 4.82
N THR A 847 -25.19 -24.28 5.22
CA THR A 847 -26.14 -23.51 6.04
C THR A 847 -26.55 -22.23 5.31
N GLU A 848 -27.62 -21.56 5.72
CA GLU A 848 -28.04 -20.30 5.07
C GLU A 848 -27.07 -19.14 5.35
N ASP A 849 -26.43 -19.14 6.51
CA ASP A 849 -25.52 -18.11 7.02
C ASP A 849 -24.04 -18.43 6.76
N TYR A 850 -23.74 -19.32 5.81
CA TYR A 850 -22.38 -19.75 5.50
C TYR A 850 -21.51 -18.62 4.93
N PHE A 851 -22.11 -17.62 4.27
CA PHE A 851 -21.41 -16.48 3.68
C PHE A 851 -21.41 -15.32 4.68
N VAL A 852 -20.23 -14.91 5.11
CA VAL A 852 -20.03 -13.93 6.20
C VAL A 852 -19.96 -12.52 5.65
N ALA A 853 -19.10 -12.29 4.65
CA ALA A 853 -18.86 -10.99 4.02
C ALA A 853 -18.17 -11.15 2.65
N GLY A 854 -18.27 -10.15 1.78
CA GLY A 854 -17.58 -10.05 0.50
C GLY A 854 -18.48 -9.83 -0.71
N TRP A 855 -17.88 -9.91 -1.90
CA TRP A 855 -18.54 -9.77 -3.20
C TRP A 855 -18.47 -11.06 -4.02
N TRP A 856 -19.56 -11.85 -4.00
CA TRP A 856 -19.62 -13.09 -4.77
C TRP A 856 -21.02 -13.35 -5.37
N PRO A 857 -21.34 -12.67 -6.49
CA PRO A 857 -22.50 -13.04 -7.31
C PRO A 857 -22.51 -14.53 -7.69
N GLY A 858 -23.57 -15.23 -7.33
CA GLY A 858 -23.71 -16.68 -7.54
C GLY A 858 -23.05 -17.55 -6.47
N LYS A 859 -22.79 -16.99 -5.27
CA LYS A 859 -22.20 -17.68 -4.12
C LYS A 859 -22.91 -18.95 -3.70
N GLU A 860 -24.23 -19.08 -3.92
CA GLU A 860 -25.03 -20.21 -3.46
C GLU A 860 -24.52 -21.57 -3.99
N LYS A 861 -23.77 -21.54 -5.10
CA LYS A 861 -23.20 -22.73 -5.74
C LYS A 861 -22.02 -23.35 -4.96
N VAL A 862 -21.40 -22.58 -4.07
CA VAL A 862 -20.24 -23.02 -3.27
C VAL A 862 -20.66 -23.80 -2.01
N LYS A 863 -21.94 -23.71 -1.60
CA LYS A 863 -22.46 -24.37 -0.39
C LYS A 863 -22.20 -25.87 -0.41
N GLY A 864 -21.67 -26.40 0.70
CA GLY A 864 -21.36 -27.82 0.86
C GLY A 864 -20.22 -28.34 -0.03
N GLN A 865 -19.55 -27.50 -0.82
CA GLN A 865 -18.49 -27.93 -1.74
C GLN A 865 -17.16 -28.13 -1.03
N THR A 866 -16.32 -28.99 -1.60
CA THR A 866 -14.93 -29.11 -1.16
C THR A 866 -14.17 -27.84 -1.52
N TRP A 867 -13.36 -27.36 -0.58
CA TRP A 867 -12.57 -26.15 -0.75
C TRP A 867 -11.06 -26.39 -0.63
N ALA A 868 -10.64 -27.47 0.03
CA ALA A 868 -9.26 -27.93 -0.06
C ALA A 868 -9.16 -29.45 0.07
N PHE A 869 -8.18 -30.06 -0.60
CA PHE A 869 -7.85 -31.47 -0.45
C PHE A 869 -6.35 -31.72 -0.65
N THR A 870 -5.90 -32.89 -0.22
CA THR A 870 -4.54 -33.40 -0.49
C THR A 870 -4.59 -34.82 -1.03
N THR A 871 -3.65 -35.15 -1.92
CA THR A 871 -3.50 -36.50 -2.46
C THR A 871 -2.04 -36.80 -2.82
N THR A 872 -1.66 -38.07 -2.82
CA THR A 872 -0.34 -38.53 -3.25
C THR A 872 -0.45 -39.12 -4.65
N VAL A 873 0.39 -38.64 -5.58
CA VAL A 873 0.46 -39.19 -6.95
C VAL A 873 1.43 -40.38 -7.03
N GLU A 874 1.46 -41.07 -8.17
CA GLU A 874 2.26 -42.30 -8.34
C GLU A 874 3.76 -42.12 -8.09
N SER A 875 4.31 -40.92 -8.32
CA SER A 875 5.72 -40.58 -8.03
C SER A 875 6.03 -40.56 -6.52
N GLY A 876 5.01 -40.54 -5.67
CA GLY A 876 5.14 -40.33 -4.22
C GLY A 876 5.10 -38.85 -3.81
N ALA A 877 5.04 -37.91 -4.76
CA ALA A 877 4.82 -36.50 -4.49
C ALA A 877 3.39 -36.27 -3.97
N ASN A 878 3.24 -35.31 -3.06
CA ASN A 878 1.92 -34.87 -2.62
C ASN A 878 1.49 -33.63 -3.38
N ILE A 879 0.22 -33.59 -3.76
CA ILE A 879 -0.44 -32.44 -4.34
C ILE A 879 -1.52 -31.99 -3.37
N THR A 880 -1.36 -30.78 -2.82
CA THR A 880 -2.35 -30.14 -1.95
C THR A 880 -2.91 -28.92 -2.66
N LEU A 881 -4.22 -28.88 -2.84
CA LEU A 881 -4.91 -27.80 -3.55
C LEU A 881 -5.86 -27.08 -2.62
N PHE A 882 -5.76 -25.76 -2.60
CA PHE A 882 -6.64 -24.84 -1.90
C PHE A 882 -7.40 -24.00 -2.92
N ALA A 883 -8.72 -24.02 -2.86
CA ALA A 883 -9.56 -23.07 -3.58
C ALA A 883 -9.66 -21.72 -2.85
N ASN A 884 -9.45 -21.73 -1.53
CA ASN A 884 -9.33 -20.53 -0.72
C ASN A 884 -7.93 -19.90 -0.86
N ASP A 885 -7.81 -18.61 -0.58
CA ASP A 885 -6.61 -17.82 -0.88
C ASP A 885 -5.81 -17.57 0.41
N LEU A 886 -4.79 -18.39 0.63
CA LEU A 886 -4.05 -18.45 1.90
C LEU A 886 -3.16 -17.23 2.19
N LEU A 887 -2.78 -16.49 1.15
CA LEU A 887 -1.70 -15.49 1.18
C LEU A 887 -2.12 -14.16 0.55
N PHE A 888 -3.42 -13.93 0.39
CA PHE A 888 -3.93 -12.76 -0.32
C PHE A 888 -3.41 -11.48 0.32
N ARG A 889 -2.60 -10.74 -0.44
CA ARG A 889 -1.95 -9.46 -0.05
C ARG A 889 -1.27 -9.49 1.32
N ALA A 890 -0.83 -10.66 1.76
CA ALA A 890 -0.21 -10.88 3.07
C ALA A 890 -1.02 -10.43 4.31
N HIS A 891 -2.35 -10.27 4.20
CA HIS A 891 -3.20 -9.88 5.33
C HIS A 891 -4.00 -11.05 5.94
N THR A 892 -3.98 -12.22 5.31
CA THR A 892 -4.68 -13.46 5.72
C THR A 892 -3.85 -14.28 6.72
N GLU A 893 -3.30 -13.63 7.76
CA GLU A 893 -2.34 -14.25 8.69
C GLU A 893 -2.87 -15.52 9.38
N ASN A 894 -4.19 -15.65 9.57
CA ASN A 894 -4.81 -16.86 10.11
C ASN A 894 -4.55 -18.08 9.23
N SER A 895 -4.49 -17.91 7.89
CA SER A 895 -4.33 -19.01 6.92
C SER A 895 -2.89 -19.49 6.74
N TYR A 896 -1.90 -18.77 7.28
CA TYR A 896 -0.49 -19.09 7.05
C TYR A 896 -0.07 -20.44 7.62
N ARG A 897 -0.72 -20.89 8.70
CA ARG A 897 -0.45 -22.21 9.26
C ARG A 897 -0.90 -23.34 8.35
N LEU A 898 -1.96 -23.19 7.54
CA LEU A 898 -2.33 -24.19 6.52
C LEU A 898 -1.18 -24.39 5.52
N LEU A 899 -0.57 -23.30 5.05
CA LEU A 899 0.59 -23.37 4.16
C LEU A 899 1.80 -23.99 4.86
N ALA A 900 2.14 -23.51 6.06
CA ALA A 900 3.28 -24.01 6.81
C ALA A 900 3.14 -25.51 7.14
N ASN A 901 1.94 -25.95 7.48
CA ASN A 901 1.65 -27.35 7.74
C ASN A 901 1.78 -28.21 6.47
N ALA A 902 1.29 -27.72 5.32
CA ALA A 902 1.46 -28.37 4.03
C ALA A 902 2.93 -28.50 3.62
N ILE A 903 3.80 -27.59 4.08
CA ILE A 903 5.25 -27.65 3.84
C ILE A 903 5.96 -28.56 4.86
N LEU A 904 5.61 -28.48 6.15
CA LEU A 904 6.37 -29.10 7.24
C LEU A 904 5.86 -30.49 7.66
N LEU A 905 4.55 -30.74 7.57
CA LEU A 905 3.89 -31.88 8.23
C LEU A 905 3.45 -32.98 7.25
N ASP A 906 3.59 -32.74 5.97
CA ASP A 906 3.16 -33.64 4.90
C ASP A 906 3.87 -35.02 4.96
N ASP A 907 5.19 -35.02 5.15
CA ASP A 907 5.98 -36.24 5.37
C ASP A 907 5.53 -37.05 6.59
N VAL A 908 5.09 -36.37 7.65
CA VAL A 908 4.61 -37.02 8.88
C VAL A 908 3.29 -37.72 8.60
N GLN A 909 2.40 -37.10 7.82
CA GLN A 909 1.13 -37.67 7.38
C GLN A 909 1.35 -38.95 6.58
N GLU A 910 2.24 -38.94 5.59
CA GLU A 910 2.50 -40.09 4.72
C GLU A 910 3.09 -41.29 5.46
N LYS A 911 4.04 -41.04 6.38
CA LYS A 911 4.59 -42.10 7.25
C LYS A 911 3.50 -42.79 8.09
N LYS A 912 2.42 -42.09 8.43
CA LYS A 912 1.30 -42.64 9.20
C LYS A 912 0.32 -43.41 8.32
N LYS A 913 -0.01 -42.91 7.11
CA LYS A 913 -0.80 -43.66 6.13
C LYS A 913 -0.13 -44.99 5.76
N GLY A 914 1.19 -44.98 5.54
CA GLY A 914 1.99 -46.19 5.21
C GLY A 914 2.07 -47.25 6.34
N LYS A 915 2.03 -46.84 7.62
CA LYS A 915 2.01 -47.75 8.78
C LYS A 915 0.63 -48.43 8.97
N GLY A 916 -0.46 -47.83 8.45
CA GLY A 916 -1.83 -48.39 8.53
C GLY A 916 -2.12 -49.53 7.53
N LYS A 917 -1.45 -49.56 6.37
CA LYS A 917 -1.66 -50.60 5.33
C LYS A 917 -0.94 -51.95 5.60
N LYS A 918 -0.13 -52.08 6.67
CA LYS A 918 0.60 -53.32 7.00
C LYS A 918 -0.15 -54.32 7.90
N HIS A 919 -1.43 -54.07 8.21
CA HIS A 919 -2.29 -55.02 8.92
C HIS A 919 -3.63 -55.20 8.18
N ARG A 920 -3.62 -55.92 7.07
CA ARG A 920 -4.74 -56.74 6.60
C ARG A 920 -4.23 -58.06 6.07
#